data_AF-A0A9P5SNY2-F1
#
_entry.id   AF-A0A9P5SNY2-F1
#
_cell.length_a   1.000
_cell.length_b   1.000
_cell.length_c   1.000
_cell.angle_alpha   90.00
_cell.angle_beta   90.00
_cell.angle_gamma   90.00
#
_symmetry.space_group_name_H-M   'P 1'
#
loop_
_entity.id
_entity.type
_entity.pdbx_description
1 polymer ?
#
loop_
_entity_poly.entity_id
_entity_poly.type
_entity_poly.pdbx_seq_one_letter_code
_entity_poly.pdbx_strand_id
1 'polypeptide(L)'
;MATVIVAQKASNFPYGVTALVAALHNPAIVKVEYKNVATVGENNAVISLTANGTTLTTVSSIIRYILRSHKNTLYGSDPASASLIDDFIDRSQDIVNTSDFKTLDVIFQQLNHHLTLRSFFVGYKITAADIALWGALKANAIFARQLKTGKDLGVYIGRWFNHISAQAFVDVALAELAKANDSTKVAKADQGSFDINLIGAEMGKVVTRFPPEPSGYLHIGHAKAALLNKYFADQYKGRLIVRFDDTNPTKEKVEYEHSIKEDLLLIGIDSSVVSYTSDYFDTIYNYAIQLIKEGKAYADTTGQEQMRAERMDGIASQCRDLSVEENLRRFEEMKNATEFGQTCCLRAKISVDNLNKALRDPVIYRCNLIPHGRTGDKWKMYPLYDLACPIVDSLEGVTHALRTDEYHDRNPQYQWFLDNLGLRQVHIWEYSRLNFVYTLLSKRKLTWFVDQGRVSGWDDPRFPTIRGIHRRGLTMEALKTYILMQGASTNYITLEWDKLWAVNRKQIDPVAPRHTAVEALNKVKVTVSGADVYNLKEVPRHKKNEALGNKQTAYGPNIWMDQADCKELEINEEVTLMDWGNAFIRSVEKNAEGIVTGVQAELHLEGDFKKTKKKLTWLADGPELVKVELMDYDYLITKKKIEEDDDLKDLLTPVTEFKTEGVADGNVAELNKGDIIQLERKGYYIVDAVAAGDKPARLILIPDGKVASMASKAAPVSQTEVKDAKDAKKQKKEKGASPAPAAAPAVSGKKAKAAAHAAASKPAPSWTGPGPKPEEIVELEAKIDAQGLKVRQLKTDKADADQVKEAVDELLNLKKQLPVRIEALQALAAAASAAAENFSL
;
A
#
# COMPACT_ATOMS: atom_id res chain seq x y z
N MET A 1 -18.43 34.35 -27.51
CA MET A 1 -18.45 33.63 -26.21
C MET A 1 -17.01 33.49 -25.77
N ALA A 2 -16.64 34.02 -24.61
CA ALA A 2 -15.27 33.93 -24.11
C ALA A 2 -15.09 32.59 -23.37
N THR A 3 -13.98 31.90 -23.60
CA THR A 3 -13.66 30.66 -22.87
C THR A 3 -12.52 30.93 -21.92
N VAL A 4 -12.76 30.67 -20.63
CA VAL A 4 -11.73 30.65 -19.58
C VAL A 4 -11.21 29.23 -19.46
N ILE A 5 -9.93 29.03 -19.73
CA ILE A 5 -9.23 27.77 -19.55
C ILE A 5 -8.50 27.81 -18.20
N VAL A 6 -8.79 26.87 -17.32
CA VAL A 6 -8.19 26.76 -15.98
C VAL A 6 -7.35 25.50 -15.87
N ALA A 7 -6.12 25.64 -15.37
CA ALA A 7 -5.24 24.51 -15.08
C ALA A 7 -5.71 23.76 -13.83
N GLN A 8 -6.06 22.48 -13.99
CA GLN A 8 -6.40 21.58 -12.89
C GLN A 8 -5.17 21.33 -12.01
N LYS A 9 -5.32 21.36 -10.68
CA LYS A 9 -4.25 21.08 -9.70
C LYS A 9 -3.03 22.01 -9.76
N ALA A 10 -3.16 23.22 -10.30
CA ALA A 10 -2.14 24.25 -10.15
C ALA A 10 -1.92 24.60 -8.67
N SER A 11 -0.67 24.86 -8.27
CA SER A 11 -0.31 25.27 -6.91
C SER A 11 -1.05 26.54 -6.46
N ASN A 12 -1.24 27.49 -7.38
CA ASN A 12 -2.01 28.72 -7.20
C ASN A 12 -3.31 28.69 -8.02
N PHE A 13 -4.22 27.81 -7.66
CA PHE A 13 -5.48 27.66 -8.37
C PHE A 13 -6.34 28.96 -8.33
N PRO A 14 -6.89 29.45 -9.46
CA PRO A 14 -7.55 30.74 -9.56
C PRO A 14 -9.00 30.74 -9.04
N TYR A 15 -9.19 30.43 -7.76
CA TYR A 15 -10.51 30.28 -7.12
C TYR A 15 -11.42 31.51 -7.30
N GLY A 16 -10.84 32.72 -7.31
CA GLY A 16 -11.60 33.96 -7.48
C GLY A 16 -12.28 34.07 -8.85
N VAL A 17 -11.64 33.56 -9.91
CA VAL A 17 -12.21 33.60 -11.28
C VAL A 17 -13.36 32.62 -11.42
N THR A 18 -13.18 31.39 -10.95
CA THR A 18 -14.24 30.36 -11.01
C THR A 18 -15.45 30.76 -10.15
N ALA A 19 -15.23 31.33 -8.96
CA ALA A 19 -16.30 31.83 -8.11
C ALA A 19 -17.01 33.06 -8.71
N LEU A 20 -16.28 33.96 -9.38
CA LEU A 20 -16.87 35.10 -10.07
C LEU A 20 -17.77 34.68 -11.23
N VAL A 21 -17.33 33.72 -12.05
CA VAL A 21 -18.16 33.19 -13.14
C VAL A 21 -19.42 32.53 -12.59
N ALA A 22 -19.31 31.75 -11.51
CA ALA A 22 -20.46 31.16 -10.83
C ALA A 22 -21.41 32.24 -10.25
N ALA A 23 -20.87 33.32 -9.67
CA ALA A 23 -21.68 34.40 -9.09
C ALA A 23 -22.54 35.13 -10.12
N LEU A 24 -22.05 35.28 -11.35
CA LEU A 24 -22.77 35.97 -12.44
C LEU A 24 -23.91 35.14 -13.07
N HIS A 25 -24.06 33.85 -12.73
CA HIS A 25 -25.19 32.98 -13.10
C HIS A 25 -25.62 33.06 -14.58
N ASN A 26 -24.67 33.19 -15.53
CA ASN A 26 -25.01 33.23 -16.95
C ASN A 26 -24.05 32.41 -17.83
N PRO A 27 -24.39 31.15 -18.15
CA PRO A 27 -23.55 30.27 -18.97
C PRO A 27 -23.49 30.67 -20.45
N ALA A 28 -24.29 31.64 -20.92
CA ALA A 28 -24.26 32.10 -22.32
C ALA A 28 -23.07 33.03 -22.64
N ILE A 29 -22.32 33.45 -21.63
CA ILE A 29 -21.37 34.56 -21.71
C ILE A 29 -19.91 34.10 -21.63
N VAL A 30 -19.56 33.38 -20.56
CA VAL A 30 -18.21 32.86 -20.31
C VAL A 30 -18.31 31.38 -19.95
N LYS A 31 -17.61 30.53 -20.70
CA LYS A 31 -17.51 29.09 -20.42
C LYS A 31 -16.20 28.82 -19.69
N VAL A 32 -16.24 28.06 -18.58
CA VAL A 32 -15.03 27.56 -17.90
C VAL A 32 -14.70 26.17 -18.41
N GLU A 33 -13.49 25.98 -18.88
CA GLU A 33 -12.94 24.69 -19.28
C GLU A 33 -11.74 24.33 -18.42
N TYR A 34 -11.76 23.13 -17.84
CA TYR A 34 -10.68 22.62 -17.02
C TYR A 34 -9.75 21.75 -17.87
N LYS A 35 -8.45 22.05 -17.86
CA LYS A 35 -7.42 21.28 -18.59
C LYS A 35 -6.27 20.90 -17.66
N ASN A 36 -5.48 19.88 -18.04
CA ASN A 36 -4.29 19.50 -17.28
C ASN A 36 -3.24 20.63 -17.31
N VAL A 37 -2.44 20.79 -16.23
CA VAL A 37 -1.44 21.87 -16.09
C VAL A 37 -0.52 22.00 -17.31
N ALA A 38 -0.14 20.87 -17.93
CA ALA A 38 0.71 20.84 -19.12
C ALA A 38 0.07 21.38 -20.41
N THR A 39 -1.22 21.73 -20.41
CA THR A 39 -2.00 22.09 -21.62
C THR A 39 -2.60 23.50 -21.60
N VAL A 40 -2.26 24.35 -20.61
CA VAL A 40 -2.77 25.74 -20.50
C VAL A 40 -1.71 26.77 -20.94
N GLY A 41 -1.40 26.78 -22.24
CA GLY A 41 -0.68 27.88 -22.92
C GLY A 41 0.83 28.00 -22.69
N GLU A 42 1.51 28.74 -23.57
CA GLU A 42 2.93 29.11 -23.43
C GLU A 42 3.11 30.02 -22.19
N ASN A 43 4.19 29.82 -21.42
CA ASN A 43 4.58 30.54 -20.18
C ASN A 43 4.01 30.03 -18.83
N ASN A 44 3.71 28.73 -18.65
CA ASN A 44 3.29 28.17 -17.34
C ASN A 44 2.03 28.83 -16.74
N ALA A 45 1.15 29.39 -17.57
CA ALA A 45 -0.03 30.09 -17.09
C ALA A 45 -1.03 29.13 -16.42
N VAL A 46 -1.46 29.45 -15.19
CA VAL A 46 -2.45 28.66 -14.45
C VAL A 46 -3.89 28.92 -14.92
N ILE A 47 -4.08 29.97 -15.72
CA ILE A 47 -5.35 30.38 -16.31
C ILE A 47 -5.13 31.15 -17.62
N SER A 48 -6.05 31.03 -18.56
CA SER A 48 -6.11 31.91 -19.73
C SER A 48 -7.54 32.19 -20.16
N LEU A 49 -7.80 33.37 -20.72
CA LEU A 49 -9.04 33.72 -21.40
C LEU A 49 -8.68 34.22 -22.80
N THR A 50 -9.28 33.65 -23.83
CA THR A 50 -9.14 34.17 -25.21
C THR A 50 -10.44 34.80 -25.67
N ALA A 51 -10.38 36.06 -26.11
CA ALA A 51 -11.52 36.79 -26.65
C ALA A 51 -11.07 37.76 -27.74
N ASN A 52 -11.80 37.81 -28.86
CA ASN A 52 -11.58 38.74 -29.97
C ASN A 52 -10.13 38.78 -30.51
N GLY A 53 -9.43 37.64 -30.51
CA GLY A 53 -8.03 37.54 -30.98
C GLY A 53 -6.96 37.90 -29.94
N THR A 54 -7.35 38.29 -28.72
CA THR A 54 -6.45 38.62 -27.61
C THR A 54 -6.53 37.57 -26.50
N THR A 55 -5.39 37.17 -25.95
CA THR A 55 -5.30 36.25 -24.81
C THR A 55 -4.88 36.97 -23.54
N LEU A 56 -5.66 36.83 -22.49
CA LEU A 56 -5.38 37.31 -21.13
C LEU A 56 -4.92 36.12 -20.27
N THR A 57 -3.87 36.29 -19.47
CA THR A 57 -3.27 35.20 -18.67
C THR A 57 -3.19 35.49 -17.17
N THR A 58 -3.48 36.73 -16.74
CA THR A 58 -3.47 37.10 -15.32
C THR A 58 -4.87 37.09 -14.72
N VAL A 59 -4.98 36.69 -13.46
CA VAL A 59 -6.27 36.61 -12.73
C VAL A 59 -6.97 37.97 -12.70
N SER A 60 -6.25 39.06 -12.41
CA SER A 60 -6.81 40.41 -12.35
C SER A 60 -7.38 40.90 -13.69
N SER A 61 -6.65 40.68 -14.80
CA SER A 61 -7.11 41.05 -16.14
C SER A 61 -8.34 40.24 -16.57
N ILE A 62 -8.39 38.96 -16.24
CA ILE A 62 -9.53 38.09 -16.56
C ILE A 62 -10.77 38.49 -15.75
N ILE A 63 -10.62 38.77 -14.44
CA ILE A 63 -11.71 39.27 -13.58
C ILE A 63 -12.29 40.56 -14.17
N ARG A 64 -11.45 41.54 -14.51
CA ARG A 64 -11.90 42.81 -15.10
C ARG A 64 -12.58 42.63 -16.44
N TYR A 65 -12.04 41.76 -17.29
CA TYR A 65 -12.67 41.44 -18.56
C TYR A 65 -14.08 40.90 -18.33
N ILE A 66 -14.26 39.93 -17.44
CA ILE A 66 -15.57 39.35 -17.12
C ILE A 66 -16.53 40.43 -16.59
N LEU A 67 -16.08 41.28 -15.67
CA LEU A 67 -16.89 42.36 -15.07
C LEU A 67 -17.27 43.45 -16.06
N ARG A 68 -16.41 43.78 -17.03
CA ARG A 68 -16.67 44.83 -18.02
C ARG A 68 -17.43 44.31 -19.25
N SER A 69 -17.39 43.01 -19.49
CA SER A 69 -18.05 42.42 -20.65
C SER A 69 -19.57 42.48 -20.57
N HIS A 70 -20.15 42.58 -19.36
CA HIS A 70 -21.61 42.57 -19.17
C HIS A 70 -22.04 43.41 -17.97
N LYS A 71 -23.24 43.99 -18.06
CA LYS A 71 -23.84 44.73 -16.94
C LYS A 71 -24.10 43.77 -15.77
N ASN A 72 -23.47 44.05 -14.63
CA ASN A 72 -23.57 43.23 -13.43
C ASN A 72 -23.62 44.12 -12.17
N THR A 73 -23.95 43.50 -11.05
CA THR A 73 -24.07 44.19 -9.75
C THR A 73 -22.81 44.11 -8.90
N LEU A 74 -21.75 43.45 -9.40
CA LEU A 74 -20.51 43.13 -8.68
C LEU A 74 -19.37 44.13 -8.94
N TYR A 75 -19.45 44.95 -10.00
CA TYR A 75 -18.40 45.91 -10.41
C TYR A 75 -18.60 47.35 -9.88
N GLY A 76 -19.52 47.56 -8.94
CA GLY A 76 -19.86 48.90 -8.43
C GLY A 76 -20.88 49.63 -9.31
N SER A 77 -21.52 50.66 -8.74
CA SER A 77 -22.59 51.43 -9.41
C SER A 77 -22.14 52.81 -9.89
N ASP A 78 -20.94 53.24 -9.50
CA ASP A 78 -20.39 54.57 -9.75
C ASP A 78 -18.86 54.48 -9.90
N PRO A 79 -18.20 55.50 -10.47
CA PRO A 79 -16.76 55.47 -10.72
C PRO A 79 -15.91 55.25 -9.46
N ALA A 80 -16.35 55.74 -8.30
CA ALA A 80 -15.58 55.59 -7.06
C ALA A 80 -15.66 54.15 -6.55
N SER A 81 -16.85 53.55 -6.48
CA SER A 81 -17.01 52.15 -6.08
C SER A 81 -16.33 51.18 -7.06
N ALA A 82 -16.41 51.43 -8.36
CA ALA A 82 -15.71 50.63 -9.38
C ALA A 82 -14.18 50.71 -9.24
N SER A 83 -13.64 51.91 -8.98
CA SER A 83 -12.19 52.09 -8.80
C SER A 83 -11.68 51.41 -7.53
N LEU A 84 -12.44 51.47 -6.42
CA LEU A 84 -12.10 50.75 -5.19
C LEU A 84 -12.13 49.23 -5.40
N ILE A 85 -13.06 48.72 -6.20
CA ILE A 85 -13.09 47.29 -6.55
C ILE A 85 -11.85 46.90 -7.34
N ASP A 86 -11.45 47.73 -8.32
CA ASP A 86 -10.23 47.50 -9.10
C ASP A 86 -8.97 47.51 -8.22
N ASP A 87 -8.87 48.40 -7.22
CA ASP A 87 -7.75 48.43 -6.26
C ASP A 87 -7.63 47.11 -5.48
N PHE A 88 -8.74 46.62 -4.91
CA PHE A 88 -8.73 45.35 -4.18
C PHE A 88 -8.46 44.13 -5.08
N ILE A 89 -8.83 44.18 -6.36
CA ILE A 89 -8.46 43.14 -7.34
C ILE A 89 -6.95 43.12 -7.54
N ASP A 90 -6.28 44.27 -7.63
CA ASP A 90 -4.82 44.31 -7.75
C ASP A 90 -4.14 43.83 -6.46
N ARG A 91 -4.60 44.28 -5.29
CA ARG A 91 -4.08 43.80 -3.98
C ARG A 91 -4.24 42.29 -3.79
N SER A 92 -5.23 41.67 -4.42
CA SER A 92 -5.38 40.21 -4.38
C SER A 92 -4.22 39.48 -5.09
N GLN A 93 -3.57 40.11 -6.08
CA GLN A 93 -2.41 39.54 -6.77
C GLN A 93 -1.20 39.44 -5.84
N ASP A 94 -1.00 40.42 -4.96
CA ASP A 94 0.11 40.42 -4.01
C ASP A 94 0.06 39.18 -3.10
N ILE A 95 -1.15 38.78 -2.68
CA ILE A 95 -1.39 37.58 -1.84
C ILE A 95 -1.07 36.27 -2.60
N VAL A 96 -1.35 36.23 -3.90
CA VAL A 96 -1.06 35.06 -4.75
C VAL A 96 0.43 34.95 -5.08
N ASN A 97 1.09 36.10 -5.26
CA ASN A 97 2.46 36.18 -5.76
C ASN A 97 3.54 36.12 -4.68
N THR A 98 3.18 36.21 -3.39
CA THR A 98 4.13 36.15 -2.28
C THR A 98 3.92 34.94 -1.38
N SER A 99 5.03 34.28 -1.05
CA SER A 99 5.12 33.24 -0.01
C SER A 99 5.88 33.73 1.23
N ASP A 100 6.27 35.02 1.27
CA ASP A 100 6.98 35.59 2.40
C ASP A 100 6.02 35.85 3.57
N PHE A 101 6.30 35.20 4.71
CA PHE A 101 5.45 35.25 5.89
C PHE A 101 5.30 36.67 6.44
N LYS A 102 6.38 37.48 6.45
CA LYS A 102 6.35 38.84 7.01
C LYS A 102 5.48 39.76 6.16
N THR A 103 5.60 39.68 4.84
CA THR A 103 4.78 40.43 3.90
C THR A 103 3.30 40.05 4.01
N LEU A 104 3.00 38.75 4.10
CA LEU A 104 1.63 38.26 4.28
C LEU A 104 1.02 38.69 5.62
N ASP A 105 1.78 38.68 6.70
CA ASP A 105 1.32 39.12 8.02
C ASP A 105 0.88 40.60 7.99
N VAL A 106 1.66 41.47 7.35
CA VAL A 106 1.28 42.88 7.15
C VAL A 106 -0.01 43.00 6.34
N ILE A 107 -0.15 42.22 5.26
CA ILE A 107 -1.37 42.21 4.45
C ILE A 107 -2.57 41.74 5.27
N PHE A 108 -2.44 40.67 6.05
CA PHE A 108 -3.52 40.14 6.88
C PHE A 108 -3.95 41.15 7.95
N GLN A 109 -3.00 41.83 8.59
CA GLN A 109 -3.30 42.90 9.55
C GLN A 109 -4.07 44.05 8.89
N GLN A 110 -3.67 44.48 7.69
CA GLN A 110 -4.38 45.54 6.95
C GLN A 110 -5.81 45.13 6.57
N LEU A 111 -6.00 43.91 6.06
CA LEU A 111 -7.33 43.39 5.71
C LEU A 111 -8.21 43.24 6.96
N ASN A 112 -7.65 42.71 8.05
CA ASN A 112 -8.35 42.57 9.32
C ASN A 112 -8.74 43.94 9.91
N HIS A 113 -7.85 44.94 9.81
CA HIS A 113 -8.16 46.32 10.22
C HIS A 113 -9.28 46.92 9.38
N HIS A 114 -9.24 46.76 8.05
CA HIS A 114 -10.28 47.27 7.13
C HIS A 114 -11.68 46.72 7.45
N LEU A 115 -11.75 45.45 7.85
CA LEU A 115 -12.96 44.72 8.20
C LEU A 115 -13.47 44.96 9.63
N THR A 116 -12.79 45.77 10.44
CA THR A 116 -13.20 46.07 11.83
C THR A 116 -14.61 46.64 11.89
N LEU A 117 -14.94 47.57 10.99
CA LEU A 117 -16.24 48.26 10.93
C LEU A 117 -17.00 47.97 9.63
N ARG A 118 -16.59 46.95 8.87
CA ARG A 118 -17.13 46.65 7.54
C ARG A 118 -17.42 45.16 7.39
N SER A 119 -18.56 44.85 6.77
CA SER A 119 -18.93 43.48 6.42
C SER A 119 -18.33 43.05 5.08
N PHE A 120 -18.03 44.00 4.19
CA PHE A 120 -17.51 43.78 2.84
C PHE A 120 -16.40 44.80 2.54
N PHE A 121 -15.54 44.50 1.58
CA PHE A 121 -14.41 45.37 1.25
C PHE A 121 -14.83 46.67 0.56
N VAL A 122 -15.87 46.63 -0.29
CA VAL A 122 -16.43 47.79 -0.97
C VAL A 122 -17.95 47.80 -0.85
N GLY A 123 -18.50 48.89 -0.29
CA GLY A 123 -19.95 49.07 -0.12
C GLY A 123 -20.57 48.18 0.97
N TYR A 124 -21.86 47.86 0.80
CA TYR A 124 -22.69 47.16 1.80
C TYR A 124 -23.18 45.78 1.35
N LYS A 125 -22.60 45.24 0.27
CA LYS A 125 -22.91 43.92 -0.28
C LYS A 125 -21.65 43.27 -0.84
N ILE A 126 -21.70 41.97 -1.13
CA ILE A 126 -20.61 41.26 -1.80
C ILE A 126 -20.34 41.89 -3.17
N THR A 127 -19.07 42.21 -3.43
CA THR A 127 -18.59 42.74 -4.71
C THR A 127 -17.49 41.84 -5.28
N ALA A 128 -17.02 42.16 -6.48
CA ALA A 128 -15.88 41.44 -7.05
C ALA A 128 -14.59 41.58 -6.23
N ALA A 129 -14.45 42.65 -5.44
CA ALA A 129 -13.35 42.81 -4.49
C ALA A 129 -13.32 41.66 -3.47
N ASP A 130 -14.49 41.33 -2.90
CA ASP A 130 -14.62 40.27 -1.91
C ASP A 130 -14.31 38.89 -2.52
N ILE A 131 -14.81 38.64 -3.73
CA ILE A 131 -14.58 37.38 -4.44
C ILE A 131 -13.11 37.20 -4.83
N ALA A 132 -12.46 38.27 -5.31
CA ALA A 132 -11.05 38.24 -5.69
C ALA A 132 -10.13 37.98 -4.49
N LEU A 133 -10.32 38.72 -3.39
CA LEU A 133 -9.55 38.53 -2.15
C LEU A 133 -9.78 37.15 -1.53
N TRP A 134 -11.03 36.67 -1.52
CA TRP A 134 -11.34 35.33 -1.01
C TRP A 134 -10.62 34.27 -1.84
N GLY A 135 -10.64 34.41 -3.16
CA GLY A 135 -9.96 33.49 -4.07
C GLY A 135 -8.46 33.45 -3.85
N ALA A 136 -7.82 34.61 -3.66
CA ALA A 136 -6.40 34.73 -3.39
C ALA A 136 -6.01 34.09 -2.04
N LEU A 137 -6.77 34.37 -0.98
CA LEU A 137 -6.52 33.80 0.35
C LEU A 137 -6.74 32.29 0.38
N LYS A 138 -7.75 31.78 -0.33
CA LYS A 138 -8.00 30.34 -0.46
C LYS A 138 -6.89 29.60 -1.20
N ALA A 139 -6.26 30.25 -2.17
CA ALA A 139 -5.12 29.71 -2.91
C ALA A 139 -3.82 29.69 -2.07
N ASN A 140 -3.71 30.53 -1.03
CA ASN A 140 -2.50 30.68 -0.24
C ASN A 140 -2.38 29.63 0.89
N ALA A 141 -1.34 28.80 0.85
CA ALA A 141 -1.13 27.73 1.82
C ALA A 141 -0.87 28.20 3.26
N ILE A 142 -0.26 29.37 3.43
CA ILE A 142 0.05 29.95 4.75
C ILE A 142 -1.25 30.39 5.44
N PHE A 143 -2.11 31.11 4.70
CA PHE A 143 -3.43 31.49 5.19
C PHE A 143 -4.28 30.27 5.57
N ALA A 144 -4.30 29.23 4.71
CA ALA A 144 -5.03 27.99 4.98
C ALA A 144 -4.54 27.26 6.25
N ARG A 145 -3.24 27.32 6.55
CA ARG A 145 -2.67 26.78 7.79
C ARG A 145 -3.10 27.59 9.01
N GLN A 146 -3.04 28.92 8.94
CA GLN A 146 -3.43 29.81 10.03
C GLN A 146 -4.93 29.75 10.34
N LEU A 147 -5.77 29.64 9.31
CA LEU A 147 -7.22 29.47 9.47
C LEU A 147 -7.57 28.19 10.25
N LYS A 148 -6.80 27.10 10.07
CA LYS A 148 -6.99 25.84 10.81
C LYS A 148 -6.50 25.90 12.26
N THR A 149 -5.39 26.59 12.50
CA THR A 149 -4.80 26.69 13.86
C THR A 149 -5.45 27.79 14.70
N GLY A 150 -6.16 28.73 14.08
CA GLY A 150 -6.83 29.86 14.75
C GLY A 150 -5.87 30.89 15.34
N LYS A 151 -4.56 30.76 15.10
CA LYS A 151 -3.51 31.66 15.64
C LYS A 151 -3.17 32.75 14.62
N ASP A 152 -2.99 33.97 15.11
CA ASP A 152 -2.39 35.12 14.41
C ASP A 152 -3.09 35.64 13.14
N LEU A 153 -4.31 35.17 12.83
CA LEU A 153 -5.06 35.61 11.64
C LEU A 153 -5.91 36.88 11.89
N GLY A 154 -6.30 37.13 13.14
CA GLY A 154 -7.26 38.18 13.49
C GLY A 154 -8.73 37.74 13.32
N VAL A 155 -9.62 38.33 14.12
CA VAL A 155 -11.02 37.89 14.25
C VAL A 155 -11.87 38.24 13.02
N TYR A 156 -11.61 39.36 12.36
CA TYR A 156 -12.49 39.90 11.32
C TYR A 156 -12.27 39.25 9.95
N ILE A 157 -11.02 39.01 9.56
CA ILE A 157 -10.72 38.37 8.27
C ILE A 157 -11.17 36.91 8.25
N GLY A 158 -11.00 36.16 9.34
CA GLY A 158 -11.49 34.78 9.45
C GLY A 158 -13.02 34.69 9.37
N ARG A 159 -13.72 35.59 10.09
CA ARG A 159 -15.18 35.72 10.01
C ARG A 159 -15.65 36.02 8.58
N TRP A 160 -15.07 37.04 7.96
CA TRP A 160 -15.40 37.43 6.59
C TRP A 160 -15.09 36.30 5.59
N PHE A 161 -13.95 35.63 5.70
CA PHE A 161 -13.58 34.51 4.82
C PHE A 161 -14.60 33.37 4.90
N ASN A 162 -15.04 33.01 6.11
CA ASN A 162 -16.07 31.99 6.30
C ASN A 162 -17.43 32.44 5.73
N HIS A 163 -17.78 33.72 5.88
CA HIS A 163 -19.02 34.28 5.31
C HIS A 163 -19.04 34.23 3.78
N ILE A 164 -17.93 34.59 3.10
CA ILE A 164 -17.83 34.47 1.64
C ILE A 164 -17.78 33.00 1.22
N SER A 165 -17.11 32.13 1.99
CA SER A 165 -17.04 30.68 1.71
C SER A 165 -18.39 29.99 1.76
N ALA A 166 -19.35 30.52 2.52
CA ALA A 166 -20.70 29.95 2.68
C ALA A 166 -21.70 30.40 1.60
N GLN A 167 -21.27 31.17 0.60
CA GLN A 167 -22.16 31.67 -0.45
C GLN A 167 -22.42 30.59 -1.51
N ALA A 168 -23.65 30.52 -2.03
CA ALA A 168 -24.06 29.50 -3.00
C ALA A 168 -23.17 29.47 -4.26
N PHE A 169 -22.68 30.62 -4.74
CA PHE A 169 -21.79 30.67 -5.90
C PHE A 169 -20.42 30.03 -5.65
N VAL A 170 -19.96 30.00 -4.39
CA VAL A 170 -18.73 29.30 -4.01
C VAL A 170 -18.96 27.79 -4.08
N ASP A 171 -20.08 27.30 -3.57
CA ASP A 171 -20.41 25.87 -3.62
C ASP A 171 -20.50 25.37 -5.06
N VAL A 172 -21.13 26.15 -5.96
CA VAL A 172 -21.19 25.86 -7.39
C VAL A 172 -19.79 25.75 -8.00
N ALA A 173 -18.93 26.76 -7.77
CA ALA A 173 -17.57 26.77 -8.32
C ALA A 173 -16.72 25.58 -7.80
N LEU A 174 -16.84 25.24 -6.51
CA LEU A 174 -16.12 24.11 -5.93
C LEU A 174 -16.66 22.76 -6.40
N ALA A 175 -17.97 22.63 -6.60
CA ALA A 175 -18.58 21.43 -7.13
C ALA A 175 -18.17 21.17 -8.59
N GLU A 176 -18.07 22.22 -9.42
CA GLU A 176 -17.58 22.12 -10.80
C GLU A 176 -16.11 21.70 -10.84
N LEU A 177 -15.26 22.27 -9.98
CA LEU A 177 -13.87 21.85 -9.83
C LEU A 177 -13.76 20.39 -9.37
N ALA A 178 -14.60 19.96 -8.43
CA ALA A 178 -14.63 18.58 -7.95
C ALA A 178 -15.02 17.60 -9.07
N LYS A 179 -16.07 17.92 -9.85
CA LYS A 179 -16.49 17.14 -11.03
C LYS A 179 -15.39 17.06 -12.08
N ALA A 180 -14.70 18.17 -12.34
CA ALA A 180 -13.58 18.22 -13.29
C ALA A 180 -12.37 17.40 -12.81
N ASN A 181 -12.10 17.37 -11.50
CA ASN A 181 -11.06 16.51 -10.94
C ASN A 181 -11.45 15.02 -10.99
N ASP A 182 -12.73 14.70 -10.80
CA ASP A 182 -13.27 13.34 -10.84
C ASP A 182 -13.28 12.73 -12.25
N SER A 183 -13.56 13.52 -13.29
CA SER A 183 -13.49 13.05 -14.69
C SER A 183 -12.06 12.72 -15.14
N THR A 184 -11.04 13.24 -14.45
CA THR A 184 -9.61 12.89 -14.62
C THR A 184 -9.09 11.86 -13.62
N LYS A 185 -9.92 11.31 -12.73
CA LYS A 185 -9.51 10.22 -11.84
C LYS A 185 -9.33 8.93 -12.64
N VAL A 186 -8.13 8.73 -13.17
CA VAL A 186 -7.51 7.40 -13.07
C VAL A 186 -7.54 7.06 -11.58
N ALA A 187 -8.09 5.89 -11.23
CA ALA A 187 -8.25 5.43 -9.85
C ALA A 187 -7.02 5.82 -9.03
N LYS A 188 -7.24 6.47 -7.86
CA LYS A 188 -6.17 6.72 -6.89
C LYS A 188 -5.46 5.39 -6.66
N ALA A 189 -4.30 5.24 -7.27
CA ALA A 189 -3.44 4.14 -6.97
C ALA A 189 -3.03 4.33 -5.51
N ASP A 190 -3.07 3.23 -4.78
CA ASP A 190 -2.50 3.07 -3.44
C ASP A 190 -0.96 3.14 -3.57
N GLN A 191 -0.46 4.21 -4.22
CA GLN A 191 0.95 4.51 -4.39
C GLN A 191 1.39 5.14 -3.07
N GLY A 192 2.32 4.47 -2.39
CA GLY A 192 3.15 5.08 -1.37
C GLY A 192 3.74 6.38 -1.90
N SER A 193 3.97 7.34 -1.01
CA SER A 193 4.59 8.61 -1.38
C SER A 193 6.00 8.33 -1.92
N PHE A 194 6.21 8.61 -3.20
CA PHE A 194 7.54 8.61 -3.83
C PHE A 194 8.19 10.00 -3.83
N ASP A 195 7.62 10.98 -3.13
CA ASP A 195 8.27 12.26 -2.85
C ASP A 195 9.39 12.09 -1.80
N ILE A 196 10.18 11.03 -1.94
CA ILE A 196 11.34 10.74 -1.09
C ILE A 196 12.55 11.03 -1.95
N ASN A 197 12.89 12.32 -2.06
CA ASN A 197 14.20 12.68 -2.56
C ASN A 197 15.25 12.16 -1.57
N LEU A 198 16.21 11.40 -2.08
CA LEU A 198 17.36 10.99 -1.29
C LEU A 198 18.12 12.25 -0.84
N ILE A 199 18.29 12.41 0.48
CA ILE A 199 18.92 13.60 1.06
C ILE A 199 20.38 13.64 0.58
N GLY A 200 20.78 14.75 -0.05
CA GLY A 200 22.14 14.90 -0.57
C GLY A 200 22.41 14.11 -1.85
N ALA A 201 21.39 13.58 -2.51
CA ALA A 201 21.56 12.92 -3.79
C ALA A 201 21.86 13.93 -4.91
N GLU A 202 22.91 13.63 -5.66
CA GLU A 202 23.31 14.37 -6.86
C GLU A 202 23.15 13.49 -8.09
N MET A 203 22.57 14.06 -9.16
CA MET A 203 22.37 13.36 -10.43
C MET A 203 23.71 12.88 -11.00
N GLY A 204 23.78 11.61 -11.38
CA GLY A 204 24.98 10.94 -11.88
C GLY A 204 25.93 10.42 -10.79
N LYS A 205 25.73 10.76 -9.51
CA LYS A 205 26.66 10.42 -8.42
C LYS A 205 26.09 9.47 -7.36
N VAL A 206 24.80 9.15 -7.43
CA VAL A 206 24.21 8.20 -6.48
C VAL A 206 24.81 6.81 -6.69
N VAL A 207 25.26 6.20 -5.59
CA VAL A 207 25.74 4.83 -5.57
C VAL A 207 24.97 4.12 -4.46
N THR A 208 24.19 3.12 -4.86
CA THR A 208 23.46 2.23 -3.95
C THR A 208 24.08 0.84 -4.00
N ARG A 209 23.72 -0.03 -3.05
CA ARG A 209 24.14 -1.44 -3.08
C ARG A 209 23.04 -2.37 -2.57
N PHE A 210 22.93 -3.51 -3.22
CA PHE A 210 22.21 -4.68 -2.71
C PHE A 210 23.24 -5.68 -2.18
N PRO A 211 23.35 -5.86 -0.85
CA PRO A 211 24.39 -6.69 -0.25
C PRO A 211 23.86 -8.05 0.29
N PRO A 212 23.47 -9.03 -0.54
CA PRO A 212 22.99 -10.32 -0.04
C PRO A 212 24.13 -11.18 0.55
N GLU A 213 23.84 -11.87 1.66
CA GLU A 213 24.69 -12.99 2.12
C GLU A 213 24.44 -14.19 1.18
N PRO A 214 25.47 -14.84 0.59
CA PRO A 214 25.30 -15.97 -0.31
C PRO A 214 25.00 -17.27 0.44
N SER A 215 23.93 -17.23 1.23
CA SER A 215 23.59 -18.30 2.17
C SER A 215 22.27 -18.98 1.81
N GLY A 216 21.44 -18.41 0.93
CA GLY A 216 20.17 -19.01 0.50
C GLY A 216 19.56 -18.33 -0.72
N TYR A 217 18.44 -18.89 -1.19
CA TYR A 217 17.68 -18.35 -2.32
C TYR A 217 17.01 -17.02 -1.98
N LEU A 218 16.85 -16.16 -3.00
CA LEU A 218 16.15 -14.89 -2.81
C LEU A 218 14.64 -15.11 -2.67
N HIS A 219 14.02 -14.22 -1.90
CA HIS A 219 12.57 -14.20 -1.69
C HIS A 219 12.03 -12.80 -1.88
N ILE A 220 10.72 -12.64 -1.87
CA ILE A 220 10.04 -11.38 -2.16
C ILE A 220 10.54 -10.20 -1.29
N GLY A 221 10.95 -10.45 -0.04
CA GLY A 221 11.63 -9.45 0.80
C GLY A 221 12.97 -8.95 0.23
N HIS A 222 13.79 -9.85 -0.32
CA HIS A 222 15.04 -9.50 -1.02
C HIS A 222 14.75 -8.78 -2.34
N ALA A 223 13.69 -9.18 -3.05
CA ALA A 223 13.26 -8.47 -4.26
C ALA A 223 12.93 -6.99 -3.95
N LYS A 224 12.27 -6.71 -2.81
CA LYS A 224 12.04 -5.31 -2.36
C LYS A 224 13.35 -4.56 -2.19
N ALA A 225 14.31 -5.14 -1.47
CA ALA A 225 15.60 -4.52 -1.23
C ALA A 225 16.35 -4.23 -2.55
N ALA A 226 16.46 -5.22 -3.43
CA ALA A 226 17.19 -5.11 -4.68
C ALA A 226 16.54 -4.08 -5.63
N LEU A 227 15.21 -4.15 -5.80
CA LEU A 227 14.47 -3.25 -6.68
C LEU A 227 14.42 -1.81 -6.18
N LEU A 228 14.35 -1.57 -4.86
CA LEU A 228 14.46 -0.22 -4.32
C LEU A 228 15.85 0.38 -4.57
N ASN A 229 16.91 -0.38 -4.31
CA ASN A 229 18.28 0.09 -4.58
C ASN A 229 18.49 0.38 -6.07
N LYS A 230 17.96 -0.46 -6.97
CA LYS A 230 17.99 -0.24 -8.42
C LYS A 230 17.19 1.00 -8.83
N TYR A 231 15.98 1.15 -8.30
CA TYR A 231 15.11 2.29 -8.58
C TYR A 231 15.80 3.61 -8.26
N PHE A 232 16.39 3.76 -7.08
CA PHE A 232 17.08 4.99 -6.71
C PHE A 232 18.36 5.22 -7.53
N ALA A 233 19.11 4.16 -7.85
CA ALA A 233 20.23 4.30 -8.79
C ALA A 233 19.75 4.85 -10.13
N ASP A 234 18.68 4.30 -10.72
CA ASP A 234 18.16 4.72 -12.02
C ASP A 234 17.58 6.14 -12.00
N GLN A 235 16.77 6.46 -10.98
CA GLN A 235 16.16 7.78 -10.81
C GLN A 235 17.21 8.91 -10.81
N TYR A 236 18.35 8.66 -10.18
CA TYR A 236 19.44 9.62 -10.09
C TYR A 236 20.55 9.37 -11.11
N LYS A 237 20.34 8.55 -12.14
CA LYS A 237 21.36 8.18 -13.16
C LYS A 237 22.69 7.71 -12.54
N GLY A 238 22.60 7.09 -11.38
CA GLY A 238 23.70 6.55 -10.61
C GLY A 238 24.02 5.10 -10.97
N ARG A 239 24.60 4.37 -10.01
CA ARG A 239 24.90 2.94 -10.18
C ARG A 239 24.49 2.11 -8.97
N LEU A 240 24.14 0.86 -9.23
CA LEU A 240 23.88 -0.18 -8.23
C LEU A 240 25.09 -1.12 -8.16
N ILE A 241 25.55 -1.41 -6.95
CA ILE A 241 26.53 -2.47 -6.68
C ILE A 241 25.79 -3.71 -6.15
N VAL A 242 26.08 -4.88 -6.71
CA VAL A 242 25.65 -6.17 -6.15
C VAL A 242 26.81 -6.74 -5.37
N ARG A 243 26.80 -6.60 -4.04
CA ARG A 243 27.90 -7.03 -3.18
C ARG A 243 27.54 -8.34 -2.48
N PHE A 244 28.30 -9.40 -2.70
CA PHE A 244 28.16 -10.57 -1.85
C PHE A 244 28.78 -10.28 -0.49
N ASP A 245 27.96 -10.27 0.55
CA ASP A 245 28.44 -10.05 1.91
C ASP A 245 28.89 -11.37 2.55
N ASP A 246 30.04 -11.83 2.08
CA ASP A 246 30.63 -13.13 2.32
C ASP A 246 31.60 -13.12 3.51
N THR A 247 31.09 -12.78 4.70
CA THR A 247 31.89 -12.69 5.95
C THR A 247 31.75 -13.92 6.85
N ASN A 248 31.00 -14.93 6.43
CA ASN A 248 30.59 -16.06 7.25
C ASN A 248 30.69 -17.40 6.50
N PRO A 249 31.89 -17.99 6.44
CA PRO A 249 32.16 -19.18 5.63
C PRO A 249 31.31 -20.41 6.02
N THR A 250 30.76 -20.46 7.24
CA THR A 250 29.89 -21.57 7.69
C THR A 250 28.55 -21.64 6.97
N LYS A 251 28.05 -20.50 6.45
CA LYS A 251 26.70 -20.43 5.87
C LYS A 251 26.71 -20.29 4.35
N GLU A 252 27.86 -20.02 3.78
CA GLU A 252 28.01 -19.64 2.38
C GLU A 252 28.22 -20.85 1.50
N LYS A 253 27.64 -20.80 0.31
CA LYS A 253 27.88 -21.82 -0.72
C LYS A 253 27.86 -21.18 -2.10
N VAL A 254 28.73 -21.69 -2.98
CA VAL A 254 28.84 -21.24 -4.38
C VAL A 254 27.51 -21.38 -5.13
N GLU A 255 26.71 -22.41 -4.81
CA GLU A 255 25.37 -22.61 -5.39
C GLU A 255 24.44 -21.41 -5.17
N TYR A 256 24.50 -20.76 -4.01
CA TYR A 256 23.64 -19.63 -3.68
C TYR A 256 24.09 -18.36 -4.39
N GLU A 257 25.40 -18.17 -4.58
CA GLU A 257 25.91 -17.06 -5.37
C GLU A 257 25.38 -17.11 -6.81
N HIS A 258 25.43 -18.30 -7.44
CA HIS A 258 24.89 -18.49 -8.79
C HIS A 258 23.38 -18.26 -8.83
N SER A 259 22.64 -18.86 -7.89
CA SER A 259 21.19 -18.67 -7.81
C SER A 259 20.78 -17.21 -7.60
N ILE A 260 21.52 -16.45 -6.79
CA ILE A 260 21.25 -15.03 -6.53
C ILE A 260 21.43 -14.24 -7.82
N LYS A 261 22.50 -14.50 -8.60
CA LYS A 261 22.73 -13.84 -9.90
C LYS A 261 21.58 -14.13 -10.88
N GLU A 262 21.15 -15.39 -10.97
CA GLU A 262 20.01 -15.78 -11.80
C GLU A 262 18.70 -15.10 -11.36
N ASP A 263 18.43 -15.06 -10.05
CA ASP A 263 17.22 -14.43 -9.50
C ASP A 263 17.21 -12.92 -9.72
N LEU A 264 18.37 -12.26 -9.60
CA LEU A 264 18.53 -10.83 -9.90
C LEU A 264 18.29 -10.53 -11.37
N LEU A 265 18.84 -11.35 -12.27
CA LEU A 265 18.60 -11.23 -13.70
C LEU A 265 17.12 -11.39 -14.03
N LEU A 266 16.43 -12.35 -13.39
CA LEU A 266 14.99 -12.58 -13.57
C LEU A 266 14.17 -11.34 -13.20
N ILE A 267 14.50 -10.65 -12.10
CA ILE A 267 13.85 -9.38 -11.73
C ILE A 267 14.40 -8.16 -12.49
N GLY A 268 15.20 -8.35 -13.55
CA GLY A 268 15.70 -7.28 -14.41
C GLY A 268 16.79 -6.41 -13.77
N ILE A 269 17.54 -6.96 -12.82
CA ILE A 269 18.72 -6.31 -12.23
C ILE A 269 19.96 -6.95 -12.85
N ASP A 270 20.70 -6.15 -13.61
CA ASP A 270 22.02 -6.54 -14.10
C ASP A 270 23.04 -6.51 -12.95
N SER A 271 23.69 -7.64 -12.71
CA SER A 271 24.79 -7.79 -11.74
C SER A 271 26.15 -7.64 -12.43
N SER A 272 26.31 -6.72 -13.37
CA SER A 272 27.59 -6.46 -14.04
C SER A 272 28.62 -5.79 -13.13
N VAL A 273 28.16 -5.03 -12.12
CA VAL A 273 29.02 -4.47 -11.06
C VAL A 273 28.86 -5.33 -9.80
N VAL A 274 29.69 -6.38 -9.71
CA VAL A 274 29.75 -7.28 -8.55
C VAL A 274 31.00 -7.01 -7.74
N SER A 275 30.85 -7.05 -6.42
CA SER A 275 31.96 -7.03 -5.47
C SER A 275 31.74 -8.08 -4.38
N TYR A 276 32.79 -8.35 -3.61
CA TYR A 276 32.78 -9.31 -2.51
C TYR A 276 33.38 -8.64 -1.28
N THR A 277 32.73 -8.75 -0.13
CA THR A 277 33.30 -8.23 1.13
C THR A 277 34.65 -8.89 1.42
N SER A 278 34.83 -10.16 1.02
CA SER A 278 36.07 -10.91 1.18
C SER A 278 37.28 -10.35 0.43
N ASP A 279 37.06 -9.61 -0.66
CA ASP A 279 38.15 -8.91 -1.38
C ASP A 279 38.75 -7.77 -0.52
N TYR A 280 38.04 -7.34 0.53
CA TYR A 280 38.46 -6.28 1.46
C TYR A 280 39.00 -6.80 2.80
N PHE A 281 39.14 -8.11 3.02
CA PHE A 281 39.56 -8.64 4.33
C PHE A 281 40.90 -8.09 4.83
N ASP A 282 41.91 -7.97 3.96
CA ASP A 282 43.19 -7.36 4.34
C ASP A 282 43.01 -5.91 4.81
N THR A 283 42.18 -5.13 4.11
CA THR A 283 41.87 -3.74 4.46
C THR A 283 41.11 -3.66 5.78
N ILE A 284 40.09 -4.49 5.98
CA ILE A 284 39.30 -4.52 7.22
C ILE A 284 40.18 -4.95 8.41
N TYR A 285 41.11 -5.88 8.22
CA TYR A 285 42.07 -6.29 9.25
C TYR A 285 43.00 -5.14 9.64
N ASN A 286 43.50 -4.37 8.67
CA ASN A 286 44.33 -3.19 8.95
C ASN A 286 43.56 -2.09 9.70
N TYR A 287 42.29 -1.88 9.37
CA TYR A 287 41.43 -0.98 10.15
C TYR A 287 41.18 -1.47 11.58
N ALA A 288 41.05 -2.79 11.80
CA ALA A 288 40.97 -3.35 13.14
C ALA A 288 42.27 -3.09 13.94
N ILE A 289 43.45 -3.23 13.32
CA ILE A 289 44.74 -2.85 13.94
C ILE A 289 44.76 -1.36 14.30
N GLN A 290 44.28 -0.49 13.41
CA GLN A 290 44.19 0.94 13.67
C GLN A 290 43.33 1.22 14.91
N LEU A 291 42.13 0.63 14.99
CA LEU A 291 41.25 0.78 16.17
C LEU A 291 41.94 0.31 17.45
N ILE A 292 42.69 -0.78 17.43
CA ILE A 292 43.44 -1.25 18.60
C ILE A 292 44.51 -0.23 19.00
N LYS A 293 45.31 0.27 18.03
CA LYS A 293 46.38 1.26 18.28
C LYS A 293 45.85 2.59 18.83
N GLU A 294 44.64 2.98 18.44
CA GLU A 294 43.96 4.17 18.94
C GLU A 294 43.22 3.94 20.26
N GLY A 295 43.29 2.73 20.84
CA GLY A 295 42.59 2.38 22.08
C GLY A 295 41.08 2.27 21.93
N LYS A 296 40.58 2.05 20.70
CA LYS A 296 39.16 1.97 20.32
C LYS A 296 38.68 0.55 20.06
N ALA A 297 39.53 -0.46 20.23
CA ALA A 297 39.16 -1.87 20.22
C ALA A 297 40.04 -2.68 21.16
N TYR A 298 39.52 -3.78 21.67
CA TYR A 298 40.24 -4.69 22.57
C TYR A 298 39.88 -6.15 22.29
N ALA A 299 40.83 -7.05 22.54
CA ALA A 299 40.64 -8.49 22.45
C ALA A 299 40.07 -9.03 23.76
N ASP A 300 38.97 -9.77 23.67
CA ASP A 300 38.19 -10.24 24.80
C ASP A 300 38.12 -11.77 24.81
N THR A 301 38.46 -12.36 25.97
CA THR A 301 38.42 -13.80 26.23
C THR A 301 37.18 -14.21 27.04
N THR A 302 36.31 -13.26 27.40
CA THR A 302 35.09 -13.56 28.15
C THR A 302 34.17 -14.48 27.34
N GLY A 303 33.71 -15.56 27.97
CA GLY A 303 32.78 -16.51 27.35
C GLY A 303 31.48 -15.85 26.91
N GLN A 304 30.85 -16.37 25.85
CA GLN A 304 29.71 -15.73 25.17
C GLN A 304 28.53 -15.42 26.11
N GLU A 305 28.16 -16.34 27.00
CA GLU A 305 27.04 -16.16 27.94
C GLU A 305 27.34 -15.06 28.97
N GLN A 306 28.53 -15.09 29.57
CA GLN A 306 28.98 -14.06 30.50
C GLN A 306 29.05 -12.70 29.82
N MET A 307 29.64 -12.62 28.63
CA MET A 307 29.72 -11.38 27.85
C MET A 307 28.33 -10.82 27.55
N ARG A 308 27.35 -11.68 27.23
CA ARG A 308 25.96 -11.25 27.02
C ARG A 308 25.36 -10.68 28.29
N ALA A 309 25.55 -11.31 29.44
CA ALA A 309 25.07 -10.82 30.73
C ALA A 309 25.71 -9.47 31.09
N GLU A 310 27.05 -9.39 31.04
CA GLU A 310 27.81 -8.16 31.30
C GLU A 310 27.34 -7.01 30.41
N ARG A 311 27.15 -7.24 29.11
CA ARG A 311 26.61 -6.22 28.18
C ARG A 311 25.19 -5.80 28.52
N MET A 312 24.34 -6.71 29.01
CA MET A 312 22.97 -6.37 29.39
C MET A 312 22.92 -5.53 30.66
N ASP A 313 23.83 -5.80 31.60
CA ASP A 313 23.93 -5.11 32.89
C ASP A 313 24.82 -3.85 32.85
N GLY A 314 25.52 -3.64 31.73
CA GLY A 314 26.39 -2.47 31.54
C GLY A 314 27.75 -2.59 32.23
N ILE A 315 28.21 -3.82 32.46
CA ILE A 315 29.46 -4.14 33.14
C ILE A 315 30.59 -4.23 32.10
N ALA A 316 31.72 -3.59 32.40
CA ALA A 316 32.92 -3.67 31.58
C ALA A 316 33.54 -5.07 31.64
N SER A 317 33.95 -5.61 30.48
CA SER A 317 34.79 -6.82 30.46
C SER A 317 36.10 -6.57 31.19
N GLN A 318 36.62 -7.58 31.88
CA GLN A 318 37.95 -7.54 32.50
C GLN A 318 39.07 -7.28 31.48
N CYS A 319 38.84 -7.61 30.20
CA CYS A 319 39.78 -7.39 29.11
C CYS A 319 39.72 -5.96 28.51
N ARG A 320 38.77 -5.12 28.95
CA ARG A 320 38.48 -3.82 28.30
C ARG A 320 39.62 -2.82 28.34
N ASP A 321 40.42 -2.84 29.41
CA ASP A 321 41.50 -1.88 29.68
C ASP A 321 42.90 -2.50 29.54
N LEU A 322 43.02 -3.60 28.78
CA LEU A 322 44.31 -4.15 28.37
C LEU A 322 45.13 -3.11 27.57
N SER A 323 46.45 -3.21 27.65
CA SER A 323 47.35 -2.34 26.89
C SER A 323 47.22 -2.59 25.38
N VAL A 324 47.66 -1.62 24.58
CA VAL A 324 47.66 -1.74 23.11
C VAL A 324 48.51 -2.94 22.66
N GLU A 325 49.65 -3.15 23.28
CA GLU A 325 50.59 -4.24 22.98
C GLU A 325 49.96 -5.60 23.22
N GLU A 326 49.29 -5.78 24.36
CA GLU A 326 48.62 -7.04 24.68
C GLU A 326 47.44 -7.29 23.73
N ASN A 327 46.65 -6.26 23.41
CA ASN A 327 45.57 -6.40 22.43
C ASN A 327 46.09 -6.80 21.03
N LEU A 328 47.18 -6.19 20.56
CA LEU A 328 47.82 -6.55 19.28
C LEU A 328 48.35 -7.98 19.29
N ARG A 329 48.99 -8.40 20.39
CA ARG A 329 49.45 -9.79 20.56
C ARG A 329 48.28 -10.76 20.45
N ARG A 330 47.19 -10.56 21.21
CA ARG A 330 46.01 -11.43 21.18
C ARG A 330 45.34 -11.45 19.81
N PHE A 331 45.27 -10.32 19.13
CA PHE A 331 44.69 -10.25 17.79
C PHE A 331 45.54 -10.96 16.73
N GLU A 332 46.87 -10.95 16.86
CA GLU A 332 47.75 -11.77 16.02
C GLU A 332 47.59 -13.28 16.33
N GLU A 333 47.39 -13.64 17.60
CA GLU A 333 47.05 -15.02 17.98
C GLU A 333 45.70 -15.48 17.41
N MET A 334 44.68 -14.60 17.36
CA MET A 334 43.42 -14.86 16.67
C MET A 334 43.62 -15.11 15.18
N LYS A 335 44.43 -14.27 14.50
CA LYS A 335 44.74 -14.42 13.08
C LYS A 335 45.43 -15.75 12.77
N ASN A 336 46.37 -16.17 13.63
CA ASN A 336 47.06 -17.45 13.51
C ASN A 336 46.20 -18.64 14.00
N ALA A 337 45.06 -18.36 14.63
CA ALA A 337 44.17 -19.32 15.27
C ALA A 337 44.89 -20.27 16.24
N THR A 338 45.76 -19.73 17.10
CA THR A 338 46.34 -20.49 18.21
C THR A 338 45.22 -20.97 19.14
N GLU A 339 45.50 -21.97 19.99
CA GLU A 339 44.51 -22.46 20.96
C GLU A 339 43.93 -21.32 21.82
N PHE A 340 44.79 -20.39 22.27
CA PHE A 340 44.38 -19.19 22.98
C PHE A 340 43.62 -18.20 22.08
N GLY A 341 44.10 -17.93 20.87
CA GLY A 341 43.46 -17.02 19.92
C GLY A 341 42.03 -17.46 19.55
N GLN A 342 41.77 -18.76 19.50
CA GLN A 342 40.42 -19.30 19.26
C GLN A 342 39.43 -19.00 20.39
N THR A 343 39.91 -18.73 21.61
CA THR A 343 39.05 -18.30 22.74
C THR A 343 38.76 -16.79 22.73
N CYS A 344 39.46 -16.04 21.87
CA CYS A 344 39.35 -14.59 21.79
C CYS A 344 38.35 -14.13 20.73
N CYS A 345 37.75 -12.96 20.95
CA CYS A 345 37.12 -12.15 19.93
C CYS A 345 37.63 -10.71 20.01
N LEU A 346 37.44 -9.90 18.97
CA LEU A 346 37.73 -8.46 19.04
C LEU A 346 36.43 -7.71 19.28
N ARG A 347 36.45 -6.74 20.19
CA ARG A 347 35.32 -5.84 20.49
C ARG A 347 35.69 -4.40 20.22
N ALA A 348 34.75 -3.62 19.68
CA ALA A 348 34.89 -2.17 19.65
C ALA A 348 34.75 -1.62 21.08
N LYS A 349 35.56 -0.62 21.44
CA LYS A 349 35.51 0.06 22.74
C LYS A 349 34.73 1.36 22.58
N ILE A 350 33.42 1.29 22.79
CA ILE A 350 32.48 2.39 22.57
C ILE A 350 31.96 2.90 23.91
N SER A 351 31.18 2.07 24.60
CA SER A 351 30.56 2.36 25.89
C SER A 351 30.12 1.05 26.52
N VAL A 352 30.08 0.99 27.85
CA VAL A 352 29.58 -0.19 28.58
C VAL A 352 28.10 -0.05 28.93
N ASP A 353 27.63 1.17 29.15
CA ASP A 353 26.36 1.51 29.79
C ASP A 353 25.39 2.29 28.89
N ASN A 354 25.72 2.50 27.61
CA ASN A 354 24.87 3.23 26.66
C ASN A 354 23.42 2.71 26.67
N LEU A 355 22.44 3.62 26.62
CA LEU A 355 21.02 3.25 26.55
C LEU A 355 20.71 2.40 25.31
N ASN A 356 21.38 2.68 24.20
CA ASN A 356 21.38 1.83 23.03
C ASN A 356 22.35 0.66 23.23
N LYS A 357 21.79 -0.54 23.47
CA LYS A 357 22.54 -1.77 23.72
C LYS A 357 23.43 -2.22 22.55
N ALA A 358 23.15 -1.77 21.33
CA ALA A 358 24.00 -2.06 20.17
C ALA A 358 25.37 -1.36 20.26
N LEU A 359 25.45 -0.23 20.98
CA LEU A 359 26.70 0.51 21.23
C LEU A 359 27.49 -0.04 22.42
N ARG A 360 26.97 -1.07 23.12
CA ARG A 360 27.65 -1.65 24.27
C ARG A 360 28.75 -2.60 23.84
N ASP A 361 29.94 -2.06 23.63
CA ASP A 361 31.18 -2.73 23.19
C ASP A 361 30.91 -3.97 22.31
N PRO A 362 30.39 -3.78 21.08
CA PRO A 362 30.00 -4.87 20.19
C PRO A 362 31.21 -5.70 19.74
N VAL A 363 31.00 -7.00 19.53
CA VAL A 363 32.00 -7.86 18.86
C VAL A 363 32.11 -7.44 17.39
N ILE A 364 33.34 -7.38 16.87
CA ILE A 364 33.66 -6.94 15.52
C ILE A 364 34.51 -7.94 14.73
N TYR A 365 35.18 -8.88 15.40
CA TYR A 365 35.85 -10.04 14.79
C TYR A 365 35.66 -11.30 15.62
N ARG A 366 35.60 -12.46 14.96
CA ARG A 366 35.55 -13.79 15.59
C ARG A 366 36.47 -14.78 14.89
N CYS A 367 36.98 -15.75 15.62
CA CYS A 367 37.66 -16.92 15.03
C CYS A 367 36.64 -17.88 14.40
N ASN A 368 36.96 -18.43 13.24
CA ASN A 368 36.23 -19.50 12.57
C ASN A 368 37.22 -20.25 11.67
N LEU A 369 37.41 -21.55 11.93
CA LEU A 369 38.42 -22.35 11.22
C LEU A 369 37.92 -22.87 9.86
N ILE A 370 36.65 -22.65 9.54
CA ILE A 370 36.10 -23.08 8.25
C ILE A 370 36.74 -22.24 7.14
N PRO A 371 37.33 -22.89 6.11
CA PRO A 371 37.91 -22.21 4.96
C PRO A 371 36.88 -21.33 4.24
N HIS A 372 37.29 -20.16 3.78
CA HIS A 372 36.40 -19.28 3.02
C HIS A 372 36.25 -19.76 1.58
N GLY A 373 35.04 -19.69 1.02
CA GLY A 373 34.75 -20.15 -0.33
C GLY A 373 35.60 -19.49 -1.42
N ARG A 374 36.08 -18.26 -1.19
CA ARG A 374 36.93 -17.51 -2.14
C ARG A 374 38.37 -17.31 -1.70
N THR A 375 38.61 -17.13 -0.40
CA THR A 375 39.95 -16.78 0.14
C THR A 375 40.65 -17.98 0.79
N GLY A 376 40.01 -19.16 0.76
CA GLY A 376 40.55 -20.41 1.28
C GLY A 376 40.95 -20.30 2.74
N ASP A 377 42.15 -20.82 3.06
CA ASP A 377 42.70 -20.86 4.41
C ASP A 377 43.51 -19.61 4.78
N LYS A 378 43.49 -18.56 3.94
CA LYS A 378 44.22 -17.31 4.23
C LYS A 378 43.78 -16.69 5.55
N TRP A 379 42.50 -16.82 5.88
CA TRP A 379 41.90 -16.25 7.09
C TRP A 379 41.26 -17.35 7.95
N LYS A 380 41.50 -17.27 9.25
CA LYS A 380 40.88 -18.14 10.28
C LYS A 380 40.07 -17.36 11.30
N MET A 381 39.87 -16.08 11.01
CA MET A 381 39.03 -15.15 11.73
C MET A 381 38.41 -14.20 10.72
N TYR A 382 37.18 -13.77 11.00
CA TYR A 382 36.39 -13.00 10.04
C TYR A 382 35.74 -11.79 10.73
N PRO A 383 35.67 -10.64 10.04
CA PRO A 383 34.96 -9.49 10.55
C PRO A 383 33.46 -9.78 10.66
N LEU A 384 32.79 -9.13 11.61
CA LEU A 384 31.34 -9.13 11.65
C LEU A 384 30.77 -8.06 10.71
N TYR A 385 29.52 -8.29 10.28
CA TYR A 385 28.75 -7.38 9.43
C TYR A 385 28.83 -5.92 9.89
N ASP A 386 28.70 -5.68 11.19
CA ASP A 386 28.67 -4.32 11.76
C ASP A 386 29.99 -3.55 11.55
N LEU A 387 31.14 -4.24 11.44
CA LEU A 387 32.43 -3.63 11.11
C LEU A 387 32.65 -3.58 9.59
N ALA A 388 32.41 -4.70 8.90
CA ALA A 388 32.73 -4.82 7.47
C ALA A 388 31.87 -3.90 6.60
N CYS A 389 30.56 -3.85 6.85
CA CYS A 389 29.60 -3.11 6.04
C CYS A 389 29.93 -1.61 5.90
N PRO A 390 30.14 -0.82 6.98
CA PRO A 390 30.48 0.60 6.85
C PRO A 390 31.81 0.83 6.12
N ILE A 391 32.82 0.00 6.39
CA ILE A 391 34.13 0.12 5.73
C ILE A 391 33.96 -0.07 4.22
N VAL A 392 33.34 -1.17 3.80
CA VAL A 392 33.21 -1.49 2.38
C VAL A 392 32.26 -0.53 1.67
N ASP A 393 31.13 -0.14 2.29
CA ASP A 393 30.25 0.89 1.73
C ASP A 393 31.02 2.21 1.49
N SER A 394 31.88 2.62 2.42
CA SER A 394 32.70 3.81 2.26
C SER A 394 33.68 3.69 1.09
N LEU A 395 34.45 2.59 1.05
CA LEU A 395 35.49 2.33 0.04
C LEU A 395 34.93 2.14 -1.37
N GLU A 396 33.77 1.51 -1.50
CA GLU A 396 33.10 1.28 -2.79
C GLU A 396 32.42 2.54 -3.34
N GLY A 397 32.40 3.63 -2.59
CA GLY A 397 31.77 4.88 -3.00
C GLY A 397 30.25 4.88 -2.81
N VAL A 398 29.67 3.95 -2.03
CA VAL A 398 28.23 3.95 -1.69
C VAL A 398 27.86 5.28 -1.05
N THR A 399 26.93 6.02 -1.64
CA THR A 399 26.45 7.29 -1.09
C THR A 399 25.24 7.08 -0.20
N HIS A 400 24.38 6.12 -0.55
CA HIS A 400 23.15 5.82 0.16
C HIS A 400 23.07 4.31 0.45
N ALA A 401 23.18 3.96 1.73
CA ALA A 401 23.03 2.61 2.23
C ALA A 401 21.57 2.36 2.61
N LEU A 402 20.81 1.73 1.70
CA LEU A 402 19.43 1.37 1.96
C LEU A 402 19.39 0.09 2.80
N ARG A 403 18.72 0.12 3.94
CA ARG A 403 18.59 -1.03 4.86
C ARG A 403 17.21 -1.10 5.51
N THR A 404 16.89 -2.25 6.05
CA THR A 404 15.65 -2.48 6.80
C THR A 404 15.70 -1.83 8.19
N ASP A 405 14.54 -1.40 8.68
CA ASP A 405 14.33 -0.78 9.99
C ASP A 405 14.75 -1.65 11.20
N GLU A 406 14.88 -2.97 11.01
CA GLU A 406 15.38 -3.89 12.04
C GLU A 406 16.81 -3.59 12.51
N TYR A 407 17.53 -2.78 11.74
CA TYR A 407 18.88 -2.36 12.06
C TYR A 407 18.99 -0.94 12.64
N HIS A 408 17.87 -0.28 12.93
CA HIS A 408 17.84 1.11 13.39
C HIS A 408 18.81 1.38 14.56
N ASP A 409 18.80 0.51 15.57
CA ASP A 409 19.69 0.60 16.73
C ASP A 409 21.17 0.48 16.37
N ARG A 410 21.52 -0.08 15.20
CA ARG A 410 22.90 -0.21 14.72
C ARG A 410 23.35 0.94 13.82
N ASN A 411 22.48 1.88 13.46
CA ASN A 411 22.88 3.03 12.66
C ASN A 411 23.92 3.93 13.35
N PRO A 412 23.80 4.22 14.67
CA PRO A 412 24.85 4.96 15.38
C PRO A 412 26.19 4.22 15.40
N GLN A 413 26.17 2.89 15.45
CA GLN A 413 27.37 2.05 15.42
C GLN A 413 28.05 2.10 14.04
N TYR A 414 27.27 2.03 12.97
CA TYR A 414 27.75 2.20 11.60
C TYR A 414 28.46 3.55 11.43
N GLN A 415 27.84 4.63 11.91
CA GLN A 415 28.40 5.98 11.88
C GLN A 415 29.69 6.09 12.71
N TRP A 416 29.71 5.47 13.90
CA TRP A 416 30.88 5.45 14.78
C TRP A 416 32.10 4.86 14.08
N PHE A 417 31.95 3.79 13.29
CA PHE A 417 33.08 3.22 12.53
C PHE A 417 33.58 4.18 11.46
N LEU A 418 32.70 4.85 10.73
CA LEU A 418 33.11 5.81 9.70
C LEU A 418 33.92 6.96 10.31
N ASP A 419 33.43 7.53 11.41
CA ASP A 419 34.08 8.66 12.07
C ASP A 419 35.45 8.28 12.65
N ASN A 420 35.52 7.12 13.33
CA ASN A 420 36.74 6.71 14.01
C ASN A 420 37.82 6.17 13.08
N LEU A 421 37.45 5.71 11.89
CA LEU A 421 38.39 5.26 10.86
C LEU A 421 38.74 6.38 9.85
N GLY A 422 38.16 7.58 9.99
CA GLY A 422 38.38 8.69 9.06
C GLY A 422 37.86 8.41 7.65
N LEU A 423 36.78 7.64 7.54
CA LEU A 423 36.21 7.18 6.28
C LEU A 423 35.18 8.15 5.72
N ARG A 424 34.93 8.06 4.40
CA ARG A 424 33.89 8.84 3.73
C ARG A 424 32.51 8.46 4.30
N GLN A 425 31.72 9.49 4.55
CA GLN A 425 30.36 9.35 5.08
C GLN A 425 29.40 8.70 4.08
N VAL A 426 28.46 7.91 4.60
CA VAL A 426 27.43 7.21 3.84
C VAL A 426 26.08 7.46 4.50
N HIS A 427 25.11 7.97 3.73
CA HIS A 427 23.77 8.21 4.24
C HIS A 427 23.01 6.90 4.40
N ILE A 428 22.55 6.61 5.61
CA ILE A 428 21.67 5.46 5.85
C ILE A 428 20.25 5.87 5.54
N TRP A 429 19.56 5.03 4.78
CA TRP A 429 18.17 5.24 4.46
C TRP A 429 17.36 3.98 4.77
N GLU A 430 16.35 4.12 5.64
CA GLU A 430 15.64 2.99 6.24
C GLU A 430 14.27 2.76 5.61
N TYR A 431 13.90 1.49 5.46
CA TYR A 431 12.56 1.10 5.04
C TYR A 431 12.05 -0.11 5.82
N SER A 432 10.74 -0.25 5.92
CA SER A 432 10.13 -1.40 6.60
C SER A 432 10.31 -2.68 5.79
N ARG A 433 10.50 -3.78 6.51
CA ARG A 433 10.50 -5.11 5.89
C ARG A 433 9.16 -5.43 5.25
N LEU A 434 9.22 -6.10 4.11
CA LEU A 434 8.04 -6.66 3.46
C LEU A 434 7.61 -7.91 4.23
N ASN A 435 6.36 -7.95 4.70
CA ASN A 435 5.77 -9.12 5.34
C ASN A 435 4.41 -9.39 4.72
N PHE A 436 4.07 -10.67 4.52
CA PHE A 436 2.75 -11.10 4.04
C PHE A 436 2.07 -11.99 5.06
N VAL A 437 0.74 -11.96 5.08
CA VAL A 437 -0.03 -12.93 5.86
C VAL A 437 0.18 -14.35 5.30
N TYR A 438 0.04 -15.35 6.17
CA TYR A 438 0.18 -16.77 5.83
C TYR A 438 1.52 -17.15 5.16
N THR A 439 2.56 -16.34 5.37
CA THR A 439 3.83 -16.45 4.64
C THR A 439 5.01 -16.45 5.59
N LEU A 440 6.02 -17.27 5.25
CA LEU A 440 7.28 -17.35 5.98
C LEU A 440 8.41 -16.79 5.13
N LEU A 441 9.07 -15.74 5.61
CA LEU A 441 10.27 -15.20 4.97
C LEU A 441 11.56 -15.58 5.70
N SER A 442 11.44 -16.13 6.91
CA SER A 442 12.62 -16.61 7.65
C SER A 442 13.25 -17.78 6.91
N LYS A 443 14.49 -17.59 6.47
CA LYS A 443 15.30 -18.62 5.82
C LYS A 443 15.35 -19.93 6.60
N ARG A 444 15.55 -19.88 7.93
CA ARG A 444 15.53 -21.08 8.79
C ARG A 444 14.23 -21.87 8.64
N LYS A 445 13.09 -21.18 8.59
CA LYS A 445 11.77 -21.81 8.44
C LYS A 445 11.57 -22.34 7.01
N LEU A 446 12.01 -21.62 5.99
CA LEU A 446 11.94 -22.07 4.60
C LEU A 446 12.80 -23.31 4.34
N THR A 447 14.05 -23.32 4.83
CA THR A 447 14.93 -24.49 4.75
C THR A 447 14.28 -25.72 5.40
N TRP A 448 13.65 -25.54 6.56
CA TRP A 448 12.93 -26.63 7.22
C TRP A 448 11.82 -27.24 6.35
N PHE A 449 11.05 -26.45 5.60
CA PHE A 449 10.02 -27.00 4.69
C PHE A 449 10.63 -27.87 3.58
N VAL A 450 11.78 -27.45 3.04
CA VAL A 450 12.52 -28.21 2.01
C VAL A 450 13.07 -29.49 2.60
N ASP A 451 13.78 -29.41 3.74
CA ASP A 451 14.42 -30.56 4.38
C ASP A 451 13.40 -31.62 4.85
N GLN A 452 12.19 -31.20 5.23
CA GLN A 452 11.09 -32.10 5.61
C GLN A 452 10.28 -32.63 4.41
N GLY A 453 10.66 -32.30 3.17
CA GLY A 453 9.93 -32.73 1.97
C GLY A 453 8.50 -32.23 1.90
N ARG A 454 8.17 -31.13 2.59
CA ARG A 454 6.81 -30.54 2.61
C ARG A 454 6.54 -29.67 1.37
N VAL A 455 7.59 -29.34 0.63
CA VAL A 455 7.56 -28.69 -0.68
C VAL A 455 8.48 -29.41 -1.65
N SER A 456 8.28 -29.18 -2.94
CA SER A 456 9.09 -29.80 -4.00
C SER A 456 10.53 -29.25 -4.09
N GLY A 457 10.77 -28.04 -3.61
CA GLY A 457 12.06 -27.38 -3.66
C GLY A 457 11.97 -25.88 -3.38
N TRP A 458 13.03 -25.14 -3.70
CA TRP A 458 13.07 -23.68 -3.52
C TRP A 458 12.29 -22.91 -4.57
N ASP A 459 11.98 -23.53 -5.71
CA ASP A 459 11.14 -23.00 -6.78
C ASP A 459 9.67 -23.43 -6.62
N ASP A 460 9.30 -24.08 -5.51
CA ASP A 460 7.92 -24.53 -5.28
C ASP A 460 6.94 -23.34 -5.40
N PRO A 461 5.83 -23.47 -6.15
CA PRO A 461 4.89 -22.37 -6.37
C PRO A 461 4.20 -21.82 -5.10
N ARG A 462 4.28 -22.55 -3.97
CA ARG A 462 3.79 -22.11 -2.65
C ARG A 462 4.82 -21.28 -1.88
N PHE A 463 6.08 -21.26 -2.31
CA PHE A 463 7.14 -20.50 -1.66
C PHE A 463 7.12 -19.02 -2.06
N PRO A 464 7.44 -18.12 -1.13
CA PRO A 464 7.60 -16.69 -1.42
C PRO A 464 8.98 -16.37 -2.02
N THR A 465 9.72 -17.37 -2.50
CA THR A 465 10.97 -17.19 -3.24
C THR A 465 10.68 -16.50 -4.56
N ILE A 466 11.67 -15.81 -5.13
CA ILE A 466 11.51 -15.17 -6.45
C ILE A 466 11.14 -16.23 -7.50
N ARG A 467 11.78 -17.41 -7.44
CA ARG A 467 11.48 -18.55 -8.31
C ARG A 467 10.08 -19.12 -8.10
N GLY A 468 9.68 -19.32 -6.83
CA GLY A 468 8.37 -19.87 -6.49
C GLY A 468 7.22 -18.99 -6.98
N ILE A 469 7.27 -17.70 -6.69
CA ILE A 469 6.22 -16.77 -7.15
C ILE A 469 6.22 -16.62 -8.67
N HIS A 470 7.39 -16.64 -9.33
CA HIS A 470 7.48 -16.63 -10.79
C HIS A 470 6.87 -17.90 -11.41
N ARG A 471 7.21 -19.08 -10.88
CA ARG A 471 6.65 -20.37 -11.32
C ARG A 471 5.14 -20.47 -11.05
N ARG A 472 4.62 -19.79 -10.02
CA ARG A 472 3.17 -19.65 -9.76
C ARG A 472 2.48 -18.69 -10.74
N GLY A 473 3.22 -17.97 -11.57
CA GLY A 473 2.72 -17.08 -12.62
C GLY A 473 2.74 -15.59 -12.27
N LEU A 474 3.50 -15.19 -11.24
CA LEU A 474 3.75 -13.77 -10.96
C LEU A 474 4.76 -13.21 -11.97
N THR A 475 4.32 -12.25 -12.77
CA THR A 475 5.22 -11.56 -13.71
C THR A 475 6.18 -10.63 -12.97
N MET A 476 7.41 -10.53 -13.47
CA MET A 476 8.45 -9.69 -12.86
C MET A 476 8.09 -8.20 -12.96
N GLU A 477 7.39 -7.79 -14.02
CA GLU A 477 6.86 -6.43 -14.15
C GLU A 477 5.78 -6.11 -13.12
N ALA A 478 4.89 -7.06 -12.79
CA ALA A 478 3.93 -6.88 -11.70
C ALA A 478 4.61 -6.79 -10.33
N LEU A 479 5.62 -7.62 -10.09
CA LEU A 479 6.41 -7.59 -8.87
C LEU A 479 7.12 -6.24 -8.69
N LYS A 480 7.80 -5.75 -9.73
CA LYS A 480 8.42 -4.42 -9.78
C LYS A 480 7.40 -3.34 -9.49
N THR A 481 6.30 -3.33 -10.24
CA THR A 481 5.22 -2.35 -10.08
C THR A 481 4.70 -2.34 -8.64
N TYR A 482 4.46 -3.51 -8.04
CA TYR A 482 3.94 -3.62 -6.68
C TYR A 482 4.94 -3.15 -5.63
N ILE A 483 6.22 -3.55 -5.73
CA ILE A 483 7.27 -3.12 -4.81
C ILE A 483 7.46 -1.61 -4.87
N LEU A 484 7.48 -1.06 -6.08
CA LEU A 484 7.52 0.38 -6.26
C LEU A 484 6.28 1.00 -5.61
N MET A 485 5.06 0.53 -5.89
CA MET A 485 3.84 1.06 -5.26
C MET A 485 3.90 1.10 -3.74
N GLN A 486 4.53 0.13 -3.06
CA GLN A 486 4.73 0.20 -1.61
C GLN A 486 5.76 1.26 -1.20
N GLY A 487 6.74 1.46 -2.07
CA GLY A 487 7.77 2.45 -1.94
C GLY A 487 8.65 2.20 -0.72
N ALA A 488 9.14 3.32 -0.23
CA ALA A 488 10.24 3.43 0.68
C ALA A 488 9.70 3.83 2.08
N SER A 489 8.56 3.26 2.48
CA SER A 489 7.94 3.56 3.77
C SER A 489 8.66 2.86 4.93
N THR A 490 8.75 3.53 6.07
CA THR A 490 9.16 2.95 7.37
C THR A 490 7.98 2.35 8.16
N ASN A 491 6.75 2.43 7.64
CA ASN A 491 5.59 1.86 8.31
C ASN A 491 5.65 0.33 8.26
N TYR A 492 5.62 -0.28 9.44
CA TYR A 492 5.50 -1.73 9.58
C TYR A 492 4.06 -2.19 9.29
N ILE A 493 3.85 -2.89 8.17
CA ILE A 493 2.55 -3.40 7.75
C ILE A 493 2.70 -4.84 7.28
N THR A 494 1.82 -5.73 7.74
CA THR A 494 1.68 -7.08 7.17
C THR A 494 0.68 -7.00 6.02
N LEU A 495 1.14 -7.35 4.83
CA LEU A 495 0.40 -7.20 3.58
C LEU A 495 -0.42 -8.45 3.26
N GLU A 496 -1.50 -8.25 2.52
CA GLU A 496 -2.31 -9.32 1.95
C GLU A 496 -1.84 -9.56 0.49
N TRP A 497 -1.97 -10.81 0.01
CA TRP A 497 -1.53 -11.20 -1.34
C TRP A 497 -2.43 -10.66 -2.45
N ASP A 498 -3.64 -10.21 -2.11
CA ASP A 498 -4.74 -9.89 -3.02
C ASP A 498 -4.35 -8.75 -3.96
N LYS A 499 -3.75 -7.70 -3.40
CA LYS A 499 -3.28 -6.54 -4.15
C LYS A 499 -2.15 -6.91 -5.12
N LEU A 500 -1.21 -7.76 -4.72
CA LEU A 500 -0.10 -8.18 -5.59
C LEU A 500 -0.64 -8.98 -6.79
N TRP A 501 -1.53 -9.94 -6.54
CA TRP A 501 -2.16 -10.72 -7.60
C TRP A 501 -3.11 -9.89 -8.48
N ALA A 502 -3.79 -8.90 -7.92
CA ALA A 502 -4.59 -7.95 -8.70
C ALA A 502 -3.73 -7.09 -9.64
N VAL A 503 -2.54 -6.66 -9.18
CA VAL A 503 -1.54 -5.99 -10.04
C VAL A 503 -1.07 -6.94 -11.14
N ASN A 504 -0.77 -8.20 -10.80
CA ASN A 504 -0.39 -9.21 -11.79
C ASN A 504 -1.46 -9.45 -12.85
N ARG A 505 -2.72 -9.61 -12.41
CA ARG A 505 -3.87 -9.77 -13.31
C ARG A 505 -3.98 -8.64 -14.33
N LYS A 506 -3.74 -7.39 -13.93
CA LYS A 506 -3.76 -6.24 -14.85
C LYS A 506 -2.67 -6.31 -15.93
N GLN A 507 -1.54 -6.96 -15.64
CA GLN A 507 -0.45 -7.14 -16.59
C GLN A 507 -0.72 -8.32 -17.55
N ILE A 508 -1.27 -9.43 -17.04
CA ILE A 508 -1.47 -10.65 -17.85
C ILE A 508 -2.78 -10.68 -18.65
N ASP A 509 -3.87 -10.05 -18.14
CA ASP A 509 -5.19 -10.09 -18.80
C ASP A 509 -5.15 -9.63 -20.28
N PRO A 510 -4.47 -8.52 -20.63
CA PRO A 510 -4.44 -8.02 -22.01
C PRO A 510 -3.63 -8.90 -22.99
N VAL A 511 -2.74 -9.76 -22.47
CA VAL A 511 -1.77 -10.52 -23.28
C VAL A 511 -1.96 -12.04 -23.20
N ALA A 512 -2.85 -12.53 -22.34
CA ALA A 512 -3.11 -13.97 -22.20
C ALA A 512 -4.11 -14.47 -23.25
N PRO A 513 -3.73 -15.38 -24.17
CA PRO A 513 -4.67 -15.98 -25.12
C PRO A 513 -5.76 -16.76 -24.39
N ARG A 514 -6.96 -16.79 -24.99
CA ARG A 514 -8.16 -17.43 -24.43
C ARG A 514 -8.25 -18.85 -24.91
N HIS A 515 -8.46 -19.77 -23.99
CA HIS A 515 -8.60 -21.21 -24.21
C HIS A 515 -9.80 -21.73 -23.43
N THR A 516 -10.27 -22.92 -23.77
CA THR A 516 -11.34 -23.59 -23.03
C THR A 516 -10.84 -24.94 -22.52
N ALA A 517 -11.21 -25.28 -21.30
CA ALA A 517 -11.03 -26.60 -20.73
C ALA A 517 -12.30 -27.03 -20.00
N VAL A 518 -12.54 -28.34 -19.92
CA VAL A 518 -13.64 -28.96 -19.17
C VAL A 518 -13.05 -30.03 -18.26
N GLU A 519 -13.57 -30.17 -17.04
CA GLU A 519 -13.11 -31.20 -16.10
C GLU A 519 -13.44 -32.60 -16.63
N ALA A 520 -12.48 -33.53 -16.57
CA ALA A 520 -12.61 -34.85 -17.20
C ALA A 520 -13.71 -35.72 -16.54
N LEU A 521 -13.82 -35.65 -15.21
CA LEU A 521 -14.83 -36.41 -14.43
C LEU A 521 -16.21 -35.76 -14.46
N ASN A 522 -16.26 -34.44 -14.62
CA ASN A 522 -17.48 -33.63 -14.55
C ASN A 522 -17.82 -33.00 -15.90
N LYS A 523 -17.52 -33.68 -17.01
CA LYS A 523 -17.95 -33.24 -18.35
C LYS A 523 -19.30 -33.86 -18.71
N VAL A 524 -20.15 -33.08 -19.35
CA VAL A 524 -21.46 -33.50 -19.87
C VAL A 524 -21.44 -33.40 -21.38
N LYS A 525 -21.95 -34.44 -22.04
CA LYS A 525 -22.12 -34.44 -23.49
C LYS A 525 -23.36 -33.63 -23.87
N VAL A 526 -23.20 -32.67 -24.77
CA VAL A 526 -24.29 -31.86 -25.31
C VAL A 526 -24.37 -32.08 -26.82
N THR A 527 -25.56 -32.41 -27.30
CA THR A 527 -25.83 -32.57 -28.73
C THR A 527 -26.45 -31.28 -29.25
N VAL A 528 -25.83 -30.67 -30.27
CA VAL A 528 -26.23 -29.38 -30.83
C VAL A 528 -26.86 -29.59 -32.21
N SER A 529 -28.17 -29.42 -32.32
CA SER A 529 -28.90 -29.45 -33.59
C SER A 529 -28.73 -28.11 -34.35
N GLY A 530 -28.69 -28.20 -35.68
CA GLY A 530 -28.40 -27.06 -36.56
C GLY A 530 -26.91 -26.76 -36.74
N ALA A 531 -26.02 -27.52 -36.08
CA ALA A 531 -24.58 -27.45 -36.31
C ALA A 531 -24.18 -28.18 -37.60
N ASP A 532 -23.19 -27.65 -38.32
CA ASP A 532 -22.54 -28.31 -39.45
C ASP A 532 -21.82 -29.61 -39.02
N VAL A 533 -21.43 -30.43 -39.99
CA VAL A 533 -20.47 -31.52 -39.76
C VAL A 533 -19.18 -30.92 -39.18
N TYR A 534 -18.53 -31.69 -38.31
CA TYR A 534 -17.30 -31.30 -37.62
C TYR A 534 -16.34 -30.52 -38.53
N ASN A 535 -15.99 -29.29 -38.16
CA ASN A 535 -15.10 -28.42 -38.91
C ASN A 535 -14.25 -27.51 -38.01
N LEU A 536 -13.13 -27.04 -38.55
CA LEU A 536 -12.25 -26.07 -37.91
C LEU A 536 -12.52 -24.68 -38.48
N LYS A 537 -12.65 -23.68 -37.60
CA LYS A 537 -12.78 -22.27 -37.98
C LYS A 537 -11.70 -21.45 -37.29
N GLU A 538 -11.20 -20.46 -38.02
CA GLU A 538 -10.24 -19.52 -37.50
C GLU A 538 -10.93 -18.45 -36.64
N VAL A 539 -10.47 -18.31 -35.39
CA VAL A 539 -11.00 -17.31 -34.44
C VAL A 539 -9.84 -16.57 -33.75
N PRO A 540 -10.03 -15.32 -33.31
CA PRO A 540 -9.01 -14.60 -32.57
C PRO A 540 -8.59 -15.31 -31.28
N ARG A 541 -7.29 -15.34 -30.97
CA ARG A 541 -6.79 -15.81 -29.66
C ARG A 541 -7.21 -14.90 -28.52
N HIS A 542 -7.40 -13.61 -28.80
CA HIS A 542 -7.89 -12.63 -27.84
C HIS A 542 -8.65 -11.49 -28.53
N LYS A 543 -9.94 -11.36 -28.23
CA LYS A 543 -10.87 -10.41 -28.89
C LYS A 543 -10.46 -8.94 -28.85
N LYS A 544 -9.67 -8.54 -27.85
CA LYS A 544 -9.22 -7.15 -27.67
C LYS A 544 -7.73 -6.96 -28.01
N ASN A 545 -7.04 -8.00 -28.47
CA ASN A 545 -5.62 -7.95 -28.76
C ASN A 545 -5.33 -8.74 -30.04
N GLU A 546 -5.43 -8.04 -31.17
CA GLU A 546 -5.19 -8.60 -32.50
C GLU A 546 -3.74 -9.07 -32.71
N ALA A 547 -2.78 -8.53 -31.94
CA ALA A 547 -1.37 -8.89 -32.06
C ALA A 547 -1.07 -10.35 -31.66
N LEU A 548 -1.96 -10.99 -30.90
CA LEU A 548 -1.87 -12.42 -30.57
C LEU A 548 -2.32 -13.33 -31.73
N GLY A 549 -2.86 -12.75 -32.80
CA GLY A 549 -3.33 -13.49 -33.97
C GLY A 549 -4.53 -14.40 -33.68
N ASN A 550 -4.68 -15.40 -34.53
CA ASN A 550 -5.80 -16.32 -34.52
C ASN A 550 -5.39 -17.75 -34.11
N LYS A 551 -6.40 -18.57 -33.83
CA LYS A 551 -6.30 -20.00 -33.54
C LYS A 551 -7.40 -20.77 -34.25
N GLN A 552 -7.18 -22.06 -34.45
CA GLN A 552 -8.19 -22.95 -35.01
C GLN A 552 -9.09 -23.47 -33.88
N THR A 553 -10.39 -23.24 -33.98
CA THR A 553 -11.39 -23.77 -33.04
C THR A 553 -12.27 -24.77 -33.75
N ALA A 554 -12.44 -25.95 -33.16
CA ALA A 554 -13.32 -26.99 -33.67
C ALA A 554 -14.77 -26.73 -33.28
N TYR A 555 -15.67 -26.99 -34.23
CA TYR A 555 -17.11 -26.94 -34.09
C TYR A 555 -17.68 -28.28 -34.56
N GLY A 556 -18.76 -28.74 -33.94
CA GLY A 556 -19.42 -29.97 -34.36
C GLY A 556 -20.66 -30.29 -33.54
N PRO A 557 -21.49 -31.25 -33.99
CA PRO A 557 -22.79 -31.53 -33.38
C PRO A 557 -22.72 -32.11 -31.96
N ASN A 558 -21.52 -32.51 -31.51
CA ASN A 558 -21.29 -33.01 -30.16
C ASN A 558 -20.25 -32.13 -29.47
N ILE A 559 -20.59 -31.62 -28.29
CA ILE A 559 -19.69 -30.82 -27.46
C ILE A 559 -19.65 -31.33 -26.02
N TRP A 560 -18.59 -30.95 -25.31
CA TRP A 560 -18.41 -31.12 -23.88
C TRP A 560 -18.61 -29.79 -23.16
N MET A 561 -19.33 -29.83 -22.04
CA MET A 561 -19.56 -28.70 -21.14
C MET A 561 -19.36 -29.13 -19.69
N ASP A 562 -19.03 -28.19 -18.81
CA ASP A 562 -18.89 -28.48 -17.38
C ASP A 562 -20.25 -28.86 -16.75
N GLN A 563 -20.23 -29.83 -15.85
CA GLN A 563 -21.41 -30.31 -15.13
C GLN A 563 -22.07 -29.22 -14.29
N ALA A 564 -21.27 -28.32 -13.70
CA ALA A 564 -21.78 -27.20 -12.92
C ALA A 564 -22.67 -26.27 -13.76
N ASP A 565 -22.27 -26.00 -15.00
CA ASP A 565 -23.04 -25.18 -15.93
C ASP A 565 -24.31 -25.91 -16.39
N CYS A 566 -24.19 -27.20 -16.73
CA CYS A 566 -25.32 -28.00 -17.21
C CYS A 566 -26.42 -28.17 -16.15
N LYS A 567 -26.06 -28.25 -14.86
CA LYS A 567 -27.01 -28.37 -13.75
C LYS A 567 -27.94 -27.16 -13.62
N GLU A 568 -27.46 -25.97 -14.00
CA GLU A 568 -28.21 -24.74 -13.92
C GLU A 568 -29.13 -24.51 -15.12
N LEU A 569 -29.01 -25.27 -16.21
CA LEU A 569 -29.80 -25.08 -17.43
C LEU A 569 -31.28 -25.41 -17.23
N GLU A 570 -32.12 -24.60 -17.87
CA GLU A 570 -33.58 -24.80 -17.91
C GLU A 570 -34.05 -25.14 -19.33
N ILE A 571 -35.09 -25.96 -19.43
CA ILE A 571 -35.69 -26.31 -20.73
C ILE A 571 -36.33 -25.06 -21.34
N ASN A 572 -36.11 -24.85 -22.64
CA ASN A 572 -36.46 -23.65 -23.42
C ASN A 572 -35.70 -22.38 -23.05
N GLU A 573 -34.67 -22.46 -22.21
CA GLU A 573 -33.77 -21.34 -21.95
C GLU A 573 -32.91 -21.04 -23.19
N GLU A 574 -32.78 -19.76 -23.55
CA GLU A 574 -31.82 -19.29 -24.55
C GLU A 574 -30.49 -18.94 -23.87
N VAL A 575 -29.42 -19.60 -24.31
CA VAL A 575 -28.06 -19.43 -23.77
C VAL A 575 -27.10 -19.00 -24.89
N THR A 576 -26.02 -18.31 -24.54
CA THR A 576 -24.92 -18.06 -25.47
C THR A 576 -23.87 -19.15 -25.32
N LEU A 577 -23.57 -19.87 -26.40
CA LEU A 577 -22.33 -20.63 -26.55
C LEU A 577 -21.23 -19.66 -26.99
N MET A 578 -20.24 -19.43 -26.11
CA MET A 578 -19.22 -18.41 -26.34
C MET A 578 -18.48 -18.67 -27.67
N ASP A 579 -18.35 -17.63 -28.50
CA ASP A 579 -17.71 -17.69 -29.83
C ASP A 579 -18.35 -18.65 -30.84
N TRP A 580 -19.59 -19.07 -30.58
CA TRP A 580 -20.44 -19.77 -31.55
C TRP A 580 -21.71 -18.99 -31.87
N GLY A 581 -22.48 -18.61 -30.83
CA GLY A 581 -23.78 -17.97 -31.00
C GLY A 581 -24.79 -18.41 -29.94
N ASN A 582 -26.05 -18.00 -30.09
CA ASN A 582 -27.10 -18.42 -29.16
C ASN A 582 -27.62 -19.83 -29.51
N ALA A 583 -28.16 -20.51 -28.50
CA ALA A 583 -28.83 -21.79 -28.65
C ALA A 583 -29.98 -21.93 -27.63
N PHE A 584 -31.05 -22.61 -28.01
CA PHE A 584 -32.12 -23.02 -27.11
C PHE A 584 -31.83 -24.38 -26.49
N ILE A 585 -31.96 -24.50 -25.17
CA ILE A 585 -31.89 -25.79 -24.50
C ILE A 585 -33.22 -26.52 -24.70
N ARG A 586 -33.18 -27.72 -25.26
CA ARG A 586 -34.38 -28.53 -25.59
C ARG A 586 -34.61 -29.67 -24.61
N SER A 587 -33.54 -30.27 -24.09
CA SER A 587 -33.65 -31.27 -23.03
C SER A 587 -32.45 -31.22 -22.11
N VAL A 588 -32.67 -31.59 -20.84
CA VAL A 588 -31.64 -31.78 -19.83
C VAL A 588 -31.95 -33.10 -19.12
N GLU A 589 -31.15 -34.13 -19.39
CA GLU A 589 -31.32 -35.47 -18.83
C GLU A 589 -30.55 -35.60 -17.53
N LYS A 590 -31.21 -36.04 -16.46
CA LYS A 590 -30.62 -36.22 -15.13
C LYS A 590 -30.81 -37.65 -14.65
N ASN A 591 -29.78 -38.21 -13.99
CA ASN A 591 -29.90 -39.50 -13.31
C ASN A 591 -30.64 -39.35 -11.96
N ALA A 592 -30.80 -40.47 -11.23
CA ALA A 592 -31.49 -40.51 -9.94
C ALA A 592 -30.86 -39.64 -8.84
N GLU A 593 -29.57 -39.30 -8.96
CA GLU A 593 -28.83 -38.45 -8.03
C GLU A 593 -28.82 -36.97 -8.44
N GLY A 594 -29.52 -36.62 -9.53
CA GLY A 594 -29.56 -35.26 -10.07
C GLY A 594 -28.31 -34.84 -10.86
N ILE A 595 -27.46 -35.80 -11.23
CA ILE A 595 -26.30 -35.60 -12.11
C ILE A 595 -26.81 -35.52 -13.55
N VAL A 596 -26.50 -34.43 -14.27
CA VAL A 596 -26.86 -34.30 -15.69
C VAL A 596 -25.99 -35.27 -16.50
N THR A 597 -26.63 -36.10 -17.32
CA THR A 597 -25.97 -37.12 -18.16
C THR A 597 -25.94 -36.74 -19.64
N GLY A 598 -26.84 -35.84 -20.08
CA GLY A 598 -26.92 -35.37 -21.44
C GLY A 598 -27.77 -34.11 -21.57
N VAL A 599 -27.46 -33.29 -22.57
CA VAL A 599 -28.23 -32.09 -22.92
C VAL A 599 -28.44 -32.05 -24.43
N GLN A 600 -29.61 -31.62 -24.88
CA GLN A 600 -29.85 -31.27 -26.27
C GLN A 600 -30.04 -29.76 -26.39
N ALA A 601 -29.33 -29.15 -27.33
CA ALA A 601 -29.42 -27.74 -27.66
C ALA A 601 -29.69 -27.56 -29.15
N GLU A 602 -30.36 -26.47 -29.53
CA GLU A 602 -30.67 -26.11 -30.91
C GLU A 602 -30.12 -24.72 -31.22
N LEU A 603 -29.30 -24.58 -32.27
CA LEU A 603 -28.70 -23.30 -32.62
C LEU A 603 -29.75 -22.25 -33.02
N HIS A 604 -29.57 -21.04 -32.50
CA HIS A 604 -30.36 -19.85 -32.82
C HIS A 604 -29.42 -18.69 -33.13
N LEU A 605 -28.76 -18.73 -34.29
CA LEU A 605 -27.70 -17.77 -34.64
C LEU A 605 -28.21 -16.34 -34.88
N GLU A 606 -29.50 -16.16 -35.10
CA GLU A 606 -30.17 -14.85 -35.18
C GLU A 606 -30.37 -14.20 -33.80
N GLY A 607 -30.14 -14.95 -32.72
CA GLY A 607 -30.30 -14.50 -31.34
C GLY A 607 -29.32 -13.40 -30.93
N ASP A 608 -29.76 -12.54 -30.01
CA ASP A 608 -28.94 -11.48 -29.44
C ASP A 608 -28.27 -11.95 -28.15
N PHE A 609 -26.95 -12.17 -28.19
CA PHE A 609 -26.14 -12.59 -27.05
C PHE A 609 -26.17 -11.61 -25.86
N LYS A 610 -26.64 -10.36 -26.06
CA LYS A 610 -26.83 -9.38 -24.97
C LYS A 610 -28.06 -9.69 -24.13
N LYS A 611 -29.03 -10.45 -24.66
CA LYS A 611 -30.29 -10.78 -23.98
C LYS A 611 -30.22 -12.07 -23.15
N THR A 612 -29.27 -12.95 -23.46
CA THR A 612 -29.08 -14.21 -22.72
C THR A 612 -28.39 -13.97 -21.38
N LYS A 613 -28.86 -14.62 -20.32
CA LYS A 613 -28.26 -14.54 -18.98
C LYS A 613 -26.99 -15.39 -18.85
N LYS A 614 -26.97 -16.56 -19.48
CA LYS A 614 -25.88 -17.54 -19.38
C LYS A 614 -25.01 -17.50 -20.62
N LYS A 615 -23.69 -17.40 -20.40
CA LYS A 615 -22.66 -17.48 -21.43
C LYS A 615 -21.74 -18.64 -21.09
N LEU A 616 -21.77 -19.67 -21.91
CA LEU A 616 -21.24 -20.98 -21.58
C LEU A 616 -20.02 -21.30 -22.44
N THR A 617 -18.99 -21.84 -21.81
CA THR A 617 -17.82 -22.39 -22.48
C THR A 617 -18.11 -23.82 -22.91
N TRP A 618 -17.51 -24.25 -24.02
CA TRP A 618 -17.75 -25.55 -24.62
C TRP A 618 -16.52 -26.02 -25.39
N LEU A 619 -16.40 -27.33 -25.60
CA LEU A 619 -15.38 -27.94 -26.43
C LEU A 619 -16.03 -28.90 -27.41
N ALA A 620 -15.67 -28.86 -28.69
CA ALA A 620 -16.09 -29.91 -29.61
C ALA A 620 -15.55 -31.28 -29.18
N ASP A 621 -16.35 -32.33 -29.33
CA ASP A 621 -15.93 -33.71 -29.11
C ASP A 621 -15.10 -34.16 -30.33
N GLY A 622 -13.78 -34.05 -30.24
CA GLY A 622 -12.86 -34.29 -31.35
C GLY A 622 -11.48 -34.84 -30.93
N PRO A 623 -10.68 -35.35 -31.89
CA PRO A 623 -9.39 -35.99 -31.64
C PRO A 623 -8.25 -35.03 -31.24
N GLU A 624 -8.40 -33.74 -31.49
CA GLU A 624 -7.44 -32.66 -31.21
C GLU A 624 -7.39 -32.26 -29.74
N LEU A 625 -8.34 -32.73 -28.93
CA LEU A 625 -8.44 -32.40 -27.52
C LEU A 625 -7.19 -32.82 -26.73
N VAL A 626 -6.68 -31.92 -25.88
CA VAL A 626 -5.46 -32.12 -25.12
C VAL A 626 -5.79 -32.42 -23.65
N LYS A 627 -5.19 -33.48 -23.09
CA LYS A 627 -5.30 -33.78 -21.66
C LYS A 627 -4.53 -32.72 -20.86
N VAL A 628 -5.17 -32.19 -19.82
CA VAL A 628 -4.57 -31.17 -18.94
C VAL A 628 -4.72 -31.55 -17.47
N GLU A 629 -3.76 -31.13 -16.68
CA GLU A 629 -3.73 -31.22 -15.23
C GLU A 629 -3.76 -29.80 -14.67
N LEU A 630 -4.91 -29.40 -14.11
CA LEU A 630 -5.10 -28.08 -13.50
C LEU A 630 -4.63 -28.15 -12.05
N MET A 631 -3.57 -27.42 -11.75
CA MET A 631 -2.92 -27.37 -10.44
C MET A 631 -3.29 -26.11 -9.69
N ASP A 632 -3.72 -26.27 -8.46
CA ASP A 632 -4.04 -25.18 -7.57
C ASP A 632 -3.40 -25.39 -6.19
N TYR A 633 -3.03 -24.31 -5.53
CA TYR A 633 -2.25 -24.32 -4.31
C TYR A 633 -2.91 -23.46 -3.23
N ASP A 634 -2.78 -23.91 -1.98
CA ASP A 634 -3.14 -23.18 -0.77
C ASP A 634 -1.90 -22.60 -0.09
N TYR A 635 -2.11 -21.83 0.98
CA TYR A 635 -1.06 -21.41 1.89
C TYR A 635 -0.43 -22.60 2.62
N LEU A 636 0.87 -22.53 2.88
CA LEU A 636 1.60 -23.57 3.63
C LEU A 636 1.26 -23.57 5.13
N ILE A 637 0.75 -22.47 5.65
CA ILE A 637 0.37 -22.32 7.06
C ILE A 637 -1.05 -21.79 7.21
N THR A 638 -1.70 -22.18 8.29
CA THR A 638 -3.10 -21.83 8.62
C THR A 638 -3.24 -20.50 9.35
N LYS A 639 -2.14 -19.97 9.91
CA LYS A 639 -2.14 -18.74 10.72
C LYS A 639 -1.68 -17.53 9.91
N LYS A 640 -2.43 -16.42 10.00
CA LYS A 640 -2.11 -15.16 9.30
C LYS A 640 -0.74 -14.61 9.67
N LYS A 641 -0.40 -14.58 10.95
CA LYS A 641 0.85 -14.05 11.47
C LYS A 641 1.42 -15.00 12.51
N ILE A 642 2.70 -15.33 12.36
CA ILE A 642 3.41 -16.16 13.32
C ILE A 642 3.98 -15.27 14.43
N GLU A 643 3.80 -15.71 15.66
CA GLU A 643 4.36 -15.13 16.88
C GLU A 643 5.56 -15.97 17.38
N GLU A 644 6.33 -15.47 18.35
CA GLU A 644 7.58 -16.11 18.77
C GLU A 644 7.40 -17.49 19.41
N ASP A 645 6.30 -17.71 20.12
CA ASP A 645 5.99 -18.96 20.84
C ASP A 645 5.28 -20.02 19.97
N ASP A 646 5.04 -19.74 18.69
CA ASP A 646 4.36 -20.69 17.80
C ASP A 646 5.31 -21.82 17.35
N ASP A 647 4.89 -23.07 17.54
CA ASP A 647 5.51 -24.22 16.86
C ASP A 647 5.01 -24.30 15.41
N LEU A 648 5.94 -24.23 14.46
CA LEU A 648 5.64 -24.30 13.03
C LEU A 648 4.90 -25.59 12.64
N LYS A 649 5.14 -26.69 13.35
CA LYS A 649 4.52 -27.99 13.06
C LYS A 649 3.01 -27.98 13.27
N ASP A 650 2.54 -27.20 14.23
CA ASP A 650 1.12 -27.10 14.57
C ASP A 650 0.34 -26.19 13.62
N LEU A 651 1.06 -25.39 12.83
CA LEU A 651 0.48 -24.40 11.93
C LEU A 651 0.40 -24.86 10.47
N LEU A 652 0.84 -26.08 10.16
CA LEU A 652 0.85 -26.58 8.79
C LEU A 652 -0.56 -26.75 8.24
N THR A 653 -0.77 -26.27 7.02
CA THR A 653 -2.00 -26.55 6.29
C THR A 653 -2.02 -28.03 5.86
N PRO A 654 -3.05 -28.82 6.20
CA PRO A 654 -3.07 -30.26 5.93
C PRO A 654 -3.00 -30.64 4.45
N VAL A 655 -3.70 -29.89 3.59
CA VAL A 655 -3.73 -30.08 2.14
C VAL A 655 -3.44 -28.75 1.48
N THR A 656 -2.41 -28.70 0.65
CA THR A 656 -1.96 -27.43 0.03
C THR A 656 -1.83 -27.51 -1.47
N GLU A 657 -2.09 -28.67 -2.06
CA GLU A 657 -2.03 -28.93 -3.49
C GLU A 657 -3.33 -29.62 -3.90
N PHE A 658 -3.97 -29.08 -4.93
CA PHE A 658 -5.20 -29.58 -5.51
C PHE A 658 -4.97 -29.80 -6.99
N LYS A 659 -5.34 -30.99 -7.45
CA LYS A 659 -5.20 -31.43 -8.82
C LYS A 659 -6.58 -31.72 -9.40
N THR A 660 -6.88 -31.14 -10.55
CA THR A 660 -8.09 -31.43 -11.32
C THR A 660 -7.70 -31.89 -12.72
N GLU A 661 -8.07 -33.10 -13.09
CA GLU A 661 -7.85 -33.61 -14.44
C GLU A 661 -8.90 -33.07 -15.40
N GLY A 662 -8.46 -32.65 -16.58
CA GLY A 662 -9.32 -31.99 -17.56
C GLY A 662 -8.91 -32.30 -18.99
N VAL A 663 -9.73 -31.79 -19.89
CA VAL A 663 -9.51 -31.82 -21.33
C VAL A 663 -9.66 -30.40 -21.86
N ALA A 664 -8.72 -29.95 -22.67
CA ALA A 664 -8.66 -28.59 -23.23
C ALA A 664 -8.68 -28.59 -24.75
N ASP A 665 -8.92 -27.43 -25.35
CA ASP A 665 -8.88 -27.24 -26.80
C ASP A 665 -7.49 -27.56 -27.39
N GLY A 666 -7.47 -28.00 -28.65
CA GLY A 666 -6.25 -28.49 -29.30
C GLY A 666 -5.09 -27.50 -29.40
N ASN A 667 -5.38 -26.20 -29.32
CA ASN A 667 -4.33 -25.17 -29.37
C ASN A 667 -3.44 -25.17 -28.11
N VAL A 668 -3.83 -25.88 -27.04
CA VAL A 668 -2.97 -26.09 -25.87
C VAL A 668 -1.72 -26.91 -26.21
N ALA A 669 -1.75 -27.73 -27.25
CA ALA A 669 -0.59 -28.52 -27.69
C ALA A 669 0.56 -27.64 -28.23
N GLU A 670 0.27 -26.41 -28.66
CA GLU A 670 1.24 -25.47 -29.23
C GLU A 670 1.93 -24.61 -28.16
N LEU A 671 1.51 -24.71 -26.89
CA LEU A 671 2.01 -23.87 -25.81
C LEU A 671 3.39 -24.32 -25.34
N ASN A 672 4.19 -23.34 -24.91
CA ASN A 672 5.49 -23.54 -24.31
C ASN A 672 5.43 -23.44 -22.78
N LYS A 673 6.40 -24.06 -22.10
CA LYS A 673 6.56 -23.86 -20.66
C LYS A 673 6.77 -22.38 -20.36
N GLY A 674 6.01 -21.85 -19.41
CA GLY A 674 6.02 -20.44 -19.02
C GLY A 674 4.96 -19.58 -19.72
N ASP A 675 4.28 -20.09 -20.76
CA ASP A 675 3.18 -19.35 -21.37
C ASP A 675 2.05 -19.13 -20.37
N ILE A 676 1.48 -17.92 -20.38
CA ILE A 676 0.35 -17.55 -19.55
C ILE A 676 -0.91 -17.49 -20.41
N ILE A 677 -1.92 -18.27 -20.04
CA ILE A 677 -3.19 -18.37 -20.75
C ILE A 677 -4.35 -18.03 -19.83
N GLN A 678 -5.52 -17.76 -20.42
CA GLN A 678 -6.78 -17.78 -19.68
C GLN A 678 -7.63 -18.95 -20.13
N LEU A 679 -7.98 -19.83 -19.20
CA LEU A 679 -9.09 -20.76 -19.39
C LEU A 679 -10.38 -20.00 -19.10
N GLU A 680 -11.18 -19.74 -20.13
CA GLU A 680 -12.38 -18.93 -20.00
C GLU A 680 -13.30 -19.49 -18.92
N ARG A 681 -13.84 -18.59 -18.09
CA ARG A 681 -14.65 -18.90 -16.89
C ARG A 681 -13.97 -19.73 -15.79
N LYS A 682 -12.75 -20.24 -15.97
CA LYS A 682 -11.97 -20.95 -14.93
C LYS A 682 -10.87 -20.11 -14.29
N GLY A 683 -10.16 -19.28 -15.05
CA GLY A 683 -9.11 -18.41 -14.51
C GLY A 683 -7.88 -18.28 -15.41
N TYR A 684 -6.81 -17.71 -14.85
CA TYR A 684 -5.52 -17.58 -15.52
C TYR A 684 -4.61 -18.73 -15.10
N TYR A 685 -3.81 -19.23 -16.03
CA TYR A 685 -2.91 -20.36 -15.78
C TYR A 685 -1.55 -20.10 -16.41
N ILE A 686 -0.49 -20.56 -15.76
CA ILE A 686 0.85 -20.66 -16.35
C ILE A 686 1.15 -22.12 -16.69
N VAL A 687 1.74 -22.36 -17.85
CA VAL A 687 2.16 -23.70 -18.29
C VAL A 687 3.41 -24.13 -17.53
N ASP A 688 3.28 -25.06 -16.58
CA ASP A 688 4.41 -25.62 -15.80
C ASP A 688 5.10 -26.76 -16.57
N ALA A 689 4.31 -27.54 -17.30
CA ALA A 689 4.79 -28.59 -18.20
C ALA A 689 3.89 -28.69 -19.44
N VAL A 690 4.51 -28.89 -20.60
CA VAL A 690 3.81 -29.08 -21.88
C VAL A 690 3.29 -30.52 -22.00
N ALA A 691 2.24 -30.73 -22.80
CA ALA A 691 1.75 -32.07 -23.09
C ALA A 691 2.81 -32.86 -23.88
N ALA A 692 2.99 -34.14 -23.56
CA ALA A 692 3.98 -34.99 -24.22
C ALA A 692 3.50 -36.44 -24.30
N GLY A 693 3.09 -36.88 -25.50
CA GLY A 693 2.47 -38.18 -25.69
C GLY A 693 1.21 -38.32 -24.84
N ASP A 694 1.15 -39.33 -23.98
CA ASP A 694 0.05 -39.52 -23.03
C ASP A 694 0.12 -38.65 -21.77
N LYS A 695 1.22 -37.92 -21.55
CA LYS A 695 1.37 -37.06 -20.37
C LYS A 695 0.57 -35.76 -20.56
N PRO A 696 -0.32 -35.40 -19.62
CA PRO A 696 -1.10 -34.17 -19.72
C PRO A 696 -0.20 -32.93 -19.59
N ALA A 697 -0.61 -31.82 -20.20
CA ALA A 697 -0.01 -30.53 -19.89
C ALA A 697 -0.36 -30.13 -18.46
N ARG A 698 0.60 -29.63 -17.68
CA ARG A 698 0.38 -29.17 -16.31
C ARG A 698 0.23 -27.66 -16.29
N LEU A 699 -0.92 -27.18 -15.82
CA LEU A 699 -1.29 -25.78 -15.79
C LEU A 699 -1.48 -25.33 -14.35
N ILE A 700 -0.68 -24.37 -13.89
CA ILE A 700 -0.77 -23.84 -12.52
C ILE A 700 -1.69 -22.62 -12.51
N LEU A 701 -2.73 -22.64 -11.68
CA LEU A 701 -3.65 -21.52 -11.50
C LEU A 701 -2.89 -20.28 -10.97
N ILE A 702 -3.02 -19.17 -11.68
CA ILE A 702 -2.52 -17.86 -11.25
C ILE A 702 -3.65 -17.17 -10.46
N PRO A 703 -3.43 -16.78 -9.19
CA PRO A 703 -4.45 -16.10 -8.41
C PRO A 703 -4.89 -14.78 -9.08
N ASP A 704 -6.20 -14.50 -9.03
CA ASP A 704 -6.80 -13.34 -9.72
C ASP A 704 -6.87 -12.06 -8.87
N GLY A 705 -6.41 -12.15 -7.61
CA GLY A 705 -6.40 -11.05 -6.63
C GLY A 705 -7.74 -10.79 -5.96
N LYS A 706 -8.76 -11.64 -6.13
CA LYS A 706 -10.01 -11.53 -5.37
C LYS A 706 -9.88 -12.25 -4.04
N VAL A 707 -10.30 -11.60 -2.96
CA VAL A 707 -10.23 -12.18 -1.60
C VAL A 707 -10.92 -13.55 -1.52
N ALA A 708 -12.08 -13.72 -2.18
CA ALA A 708 -12.83 -14.98 -2.16
C ALA A 708 -12.09 -16.14 -2.86
N SER A 709 -11.37 -15.89 -3.95
CA SER A 709 -10.64 -16.93 -4.70
C SER A 709 -9.34 -17.36 -4.01
N MET A 710 -8.80 -16.50 -3.14
CA MET A 710 -7.57 -16.75 -2.39
C MET A 710 -7.81 -17.17 -0.93
N ALA A 711 -9.06 -17.35 -0.51
CA ALA A 711 -9.35 -17.92 0.79
C ALA A 711 -8.79 -19.36 0.86
N SER A 712 -8.29 -19.75 2.03
CA SER A 712 -7.78 -21.11 2.22
C SER A 712 -8.90 -22.14 2.00
N LYS A 713 -8.56 -23.21 1.28
CA LYS A 713 -9.45 -24.31 0.90
C LYS A 713 -9.39 -25.47 1.89
N ALA A 714 -8.26 -25.62 2.57
CA ALA A 714 -8.02 -26.72 3.51
C ALA A 714 -8.35 -26.38 4.97
N ALA A 715 -8.57 -25.10 5.31
CA ALA A 715 -9.07 -24.77 6.64
C ALA A 715 -10.53 -25.23 6.78
N PRO A 716 -10.91 -25.97 7.85
CA PRO A 716 -12.31 -26.05 8.20
C PRO A 716 -12.77 -24.62 8.44
N VAL A 717 -13.81 -24.20 7.70
CA VAL A 717 -14.50 -22.95 7.98
C VAL A 717 -14.88 -23.01 9.45
N SER A 718 -14.20 -22.26 10.33
CA SER A 718 -14.78 -21.91 11.61
C SER A 718 -16.02 -21.11 11.26
N GLN A 719 -17.16 -21.79 11.18
CA GLN A 719 -18.48 -21.18 11.04
C GLN A 719 -18.75 -20.40 12.32
N THR A 720 -18.19 -19.21 12.39
CA THR A 720 -18.59 -18.18 13.34
C THR A 720 -18.79 -16.81 12.69
N GLU A 721 -18.65 -16.66 11.36
CA GLU A 721 -18.93 -15.37 10.71
C GLU A 721 -19.74 -15.44 9.40
N VAL A 722 -20.33 -16.59 9.04
CA VAL A 722 -21.19 -16.69 7.84
C VAL A 722 -22.43 -17.54 8.12
N LYS A 723 -23.36 -17.06 8.95
CA LYS A 723 -24.76 -17.56 9.07
C LYS A 723 -25.60 -16.68 10.02
N ASP A 724 -25.83 -15.41 9.67
CA ASP A 724 -26.86 -14.58 10.33
C ASP A 724 -27.60 -13.67 9.34
N ALA A 725 -27.80 -14.18 8.12
CA ALA A 725 -28.64 -13.50 7.14
C ALA A 725 -29.35 -14.55 6.28
N LYS A 726 -30.38 -15.22 6.82
CA LYS A 726 -31.63 -15.48 6.06
C LYS A 726 -32.78 -16.16 6.82
N ASP A 727 -32.58 -16.85 7.94
CA ASP A 727 -33.67 -17.64 8.55
C ASP A 727 -34.00 -17.27 10.00
N ALA A 728 -34.60 -16.09 10.22
CA ALA A 728 -35.33 -15.81 11.46
C ALA A 728 -36.35 -14.67 11.29
N LYS A 729 -37.25 -14.79 10.31
CA LYS A 729 -38.45 -13.95 10.23
C LYS A 729 -39.70 -14.78 9.94
N LYS A 730 -39.93 -15.82 10.75
CA LYS A 730 -41.24 -16.48 10.90
C LYS A 730 -41.20 -17.36 12.14
N GLN A 731 -42.26 -17.26 12.94
CA GLN A 731 -42.50 -17.95 14.23
C GLN A 731 -41.75 -17.30 15.41
N LYS A 732 -42.37 -16.84 16.50
CA LYS A 732 -43.70 -17.09 17.06
C LYS A 732 -44.11 -15.92 17.97
N LYS A 733 -45.33 -15.42 17.74
CA LYS A 733 -46.24 -14.91 18.76
C LYS A 733 -46.60 -16.06 19.72
N GLU A 734 -47.06 -15.68 20.93
CA GLU A 734 -47.72 -16.52 21.96
C GLU A 734 -46.80 -17.41 22.82
N LYS A 735 -47.01 -17.65 24.12
CA LYS A 735 -47.77 -17.04 25.25
C LYS A 735 -47.43 -17.93 26.47
N GLY A 736 -47.26 -17.32 27.66
CA GLY A 736 -47.47 -17.91 29.00
C GLY A 736 -46.44 -18.93 29.51
N ALA A 737 -46.21 -19.14 30.80
CA ALA A 737 -46.58 -18.46 32.05
C ALA A 737 -45.65 -19.01 33.17
N SER A 738 -45.44 -18.20 34.21
CA SER A 738 -44.82 -18.41 35.53
C SER A 738 -45.01 -19.78 36.23
N PRO A 739 -44.27 -20.14 37.33
CA PRO A 739 -43.78 -19.23 38.39
C PRO A 739 -42.37 -19.46 38.97
N ALA A 740 -41.91 -18.43 39.71
CA ALA A 740 -40.73 -18.38 40.59
C ALA A 740 -41.01 -19.08 41.95
N PRO A 741 -40.00 -19.36 42.81
CA PRO A 741 -39.36 -18.29 43.60
C PRO A 741 -37.85 -18.43 43.95
N ALA A 742 -37.27 -17.24 44.16
CA ALA A 742 -36.33 -16.81 45.21
C ALA A 742 -34.81 -17.12 45.18
N ALA A 743 -34.09 -15.99 45.28
CA ALA A 743 -32.81 -15.70 45.94
C ALA A 743 -31.50 -15.80 45.11
N ALA A 744 -30.87 -14.63 44.96
CA ALA A 744 -29.64 -14.28 44.25
C ALA A 744 -28.40 -14.35 45.18
N PRO A 745 -27.20 -13.78 44.86
CA PRO A 745 -26.63 -13.35 43.57
C PRO A 745 -25.14 -13.76 43.36
N ALA A 746 -24.64 -13.71 42.12
CA ALA A 746 -23.31 -13.18 41.76
C ALA A 746 -23.12 -13.20 40.23
N VAL A 747 -22.83 -12.04 39.63
CA VAL A 747 -22.60 -11.86 38.19
C VAL A 747 -21.11 -11.76 37.90
N SER A 748 -20.69 -12.54 36.91
CA SER A 748 -19.40 -12.50 36.22
C SER A 748 -19.38 -11.46 35.09
N GLY A 749 -18.23 -10.79 34.92
CA GLY A 749 -17.38 -10.96 33.72
C GLY A 749 -17.82 -10.40 32.35
N LYS A 750 -17.01 -9.43 31.88
CA LYS A 750 -16.48 -9.22 30.51
C LYS A 750 -17.41 -8.80 29.35
N LYS A 751 -17.24 -7.52 28.98
CA LYS A 751 -16.72 -6.93 27.72
C LYS A 751 -17.04 -7.55 26.33
N ALA A 752 -17.13 -6.58 25.39
CA ALA A 752 -16.87 -6.61 23.93
C ALA A 752 -18.12 -6.85 23.07
N LYS A 753 -18.37 -6.18 21.93
CA LYS A 753 -17.60 -5.31 21.00
C LYS A 753 -18.63 -4.51 20.15
N ALA A 754 -18.39 -3.24 19.75
CA ALA A 754 -17.99 -2.76 18.40
C ALA A 754 -18.69 -3.46 17.21
N ALA A 755 -19.18 -2.84 16.12
CA ALA A 755 -19.36 -1.45 15.66
C ALA A 755 -20.12 -1.46 14.29
N ALA A 756 -20.57 -0.29 13.83
CA ALA A 756 -20.71 0.16 12.42
C ALA A 756 -22.10 0.32 11.75
N HIS A 757 -22.15 1.33 10.87
CA HIS A 757 -23.23 2.17 10.35
C HIS A 757 -23.98 1.65 9.09
N ALA A 758 -25.27 1.99 8.92
CA ALA A 758 -25.80 2.86 7.85
C ALA A 758 -27.35 2.80 7.65
N ALA A 759 -27.97 3.98 7.68
CA ALA A 759 -29.20 4.45 7.02
C ALA A 759 -30.46 3.55 6.96
N ALA A 760 -31.30 3.66 8.00
CA ALA A 760 -32.75 3.76 7.84
C ALA A 760 -33.24 4.81 8.84
N SER A 761 -33.91 5.85 8.36
CA SER A 761 -34.54 6.87 9.20
C SER A 761 -35.49 6.20 10.19
N LYS A 762 -35.10 6.15 11.46
CA LYS A 762 -36.00 5.88 12.58
C LYS A 762 -36.14 7.17 13.40
N PRO A 763 -37.35 7.52 13.86
CA PRO A 763 -37.57 8.78 14.56
C PRO A 763 -36.78 8.75 15.89
N ALA A 764 -36.14 9.87 16.23
CA ALA A 764 -35.53 10.03 17.54
C ALA A 764 -36.60 9.92 18.65
N PRO A 765 -36.32 9.25 19.77
CA PRO A 765 -37.24 9.23 20.90
C PRO A 765 -37.31 10.62 21.54
N SER A 766 -38.52 11.11 21.77
CA SER A 766 -38.78 12.39 22.42
C SER A 766 -38.36 12.35 23.89
N TRP A 767 -37.44 13.21 24.29
CA TRP A 767 -37.12 13.44 25.70
C TRP A 767 -38.07 14.48 26.30
N THR A 768 -38.62 14.21 27.50
CA THR A 768 -39.69 15.00 28.14
C THR A 768 -39.28 15.61 29.49
N GLY A 769 -38.00 15.93 29.69
CA GLY A 769 -37.52 16.63 30.90
C GLY A 769 -37.13 18.10 30.63
N PRO A 770 -36.89 18.92 31.67
CA PRO A 770 -36.21 20.20 31.55
C PRO A 770 -34.68 19.98 31.50
N GLY A 771 -34.02 20.42 30.42
CA GLY A 771 -32.57 20.25 30.19
C GLY A 771 -31.72 20.99 31.23
N PRO A 772 -30.47 20.53 31.49
CA PRO A 772 -29.57 21.19 32.44
C PRO A 772 -29.26 22.62 32.01
N LYS A 773 -29.10 23.53 32.99
CA LYS A 773 -28.90 24.96 32.71
C LYS A 773 -27.50 25.21 32.11
N PRO A 774 -27.32 26.20 31.21
CA PRO A 774 -26.02 26.53 30.61
C PRO A 774 -24.91 26.84 31.62
N GLU A 775 -25.26 27.36 32.80
CA GLU A 775 -24.32 27.72 33.87
C GLU A 775 -23.68 26.49 34.53
N GLU A 776 -24.47 25.44 34.78
CA GLU A 776 -24.00 24.17 35.38
C GLU A 776 -23.02 23.43 34.45
N ILE A 777 -23.18 23.67 33.15
CA ILE A 777 -22.35 23.10 32.10
C ILE A 777 -20.95 23.74 32.08
N VAL A 778 -20.88 25.07 32.18
CA VAL A 778 -19.61 25.80 32.23
C VAL A 778 -18.85 25.46 33.51
N GLU A 779 -19.56 25.28 34.63
CA GLU A 779 -18.94 24.83 35.89
C GLU A 779 -18.35 23.42 35.79
N LEU A 780 -19.02 22.50 35.10
CA LEU A 780 -18.53 21.12 34.95
C LEU A 780 -17.30 21.05 34.04
N GLU A 781 -17.25 21.86 32.97
CA GLU A 781 -16.06 22.00 32.12
C GLU A 781 -14.87 22.55 32.91
N ALA A 782 -15.10 23.60 33.72
CA ALA A 782 -14.08 24.16 34.59
C ALA A 782 -13.54 23.12 35.60
N LYS A 783 -14.40 22.25 36.16
CA LYS A 783 -13.99 21.15 37.05
C LYS A 783 -13.17 20.08 36.33
N ILE A 784 -13.52 19.73 35.08
CA ILE A 784 -12.76 18.78 34.26
C ILE A 784 -11.36 19.33 33.96
N ASP A 785 -11.27 20.61 33.61
CA ASP A 785 -9.99 21.25 33.28
C ASP A 785 -9.10 21.37 34.52
N ALA A 786 -9.66 21.79 35.66
CA ALA A 786 -8.94 21.84 36.93
C ALA A 786 -8.41 20.47 37.36
N GLN A 787 -9.22 19.42 37.25
CA GLN A 787 -8.80 18.06 37.59
C GLN A 787 -7.77 17.50 36.59
N GLY A 788 -7.89 17.86 35.31
CA GLY A 788 -6.88 17.53 34.29
C GLY A 788 -5.51 18.15 34.56
N LEU A 789 -5.48 19.38 35.06
CA LEU A 789 -4.27 20.06 35.52
C LEU A 789 -3.67 19.36 36.75
N LYS A 790 -4.50 18.98 37.72
CA LYS A 790 -4.06 18.24 38.92
C LYS A 790 -3.38 16.91 38.56
N VAL A 791 -3.95 16.14 37.63
CA VAL A 791 -3.34 14.89 37.13
C VAL A 791 -1.97 15.14 36.47
N ARG A 792 -1.84 16.22 35.68
CA ARG A 792 -0.57 16.58 35.04
C ARG A 792 0.49 17.00 36.05
N GLN A 793 0.08 17.75 37.07
CA GLN A 793 0.97 18.18 38.14
C GLN A 793 1.48 16.97 38.95
N LEU A 794 0.60 16.07 39.38
CA LEU A 794 0.98 14.86 40.11
C LEU A 794 1.93 13.94 39.32
N LYS A 795 1.76 13.85 37.98
CA LYS A 795 2.69 13.11 37.11
C LYS A 795 4.03 13.80 36.95
N THR A 796 4.06 15.12 36.94
CA THR A 796 5.28 15.93 36.84
C THR A 796 6.09 15.85 38.12
N ASP A 797 5.41 15.85 39.27
CA ASP A 797 6.01 15.79 40.61
C ASP A 797 6.39 14.35 41.02
N LYS A 798 6.22 13.36 40.13
CA LYS A 798 6.47 11.93 40.39
C LYS A 798 5.78 11.41 41.66
N ALA A 799 4.54 11.84 41.88
CA ALA A 799 3.72 11.36 42.98
C ALA A 799 3.44 9.84 42.89
N ASP A 800 3.03 9.25 44.01
CA ASP A 800 2.78 7.81 44.10
C ASP A 800 1.74 7.33 43.07
N ALA A 801 1.92 6.10 42.58
CA ALA A 801 1.10 5.54 41.51
C ALA A 801 -0.39 5.43 41.89
N ASP A 802 -0.71 5.20 43.17
CA ASP A 802 -2.08 5.11 43.64
C ASP A 802 -2.75 6.49 43.68
N GLN A 803 -2.01 7.54 44.02
CA GLN A 803 -2.50 8.93 44.02
C GLN A 803 -2.78 9.44 42.60
N VAL A 804 -1.91 9.10 41.64
CA VAL A 804 -2.13 9.46 40.23
C VAL A 804 -3.35 8.72 39.68
N LYS A 805 -3.54 7.45 40.07
CA LYS A 805 -4.66 6.64 39.62
C LYS A 805 -6.00 7.17 40.15
N GLU A 806 -6.08 7.52 41.43
CA GLU A 806 -7.28 8.10 42.04
C GLU A 806 -7.69 9.42 41.34
N ALA A 807 -6.72 10.31 41.08
CA ALA A 807 -6.97 11.57 40.38
C ALA A 807 -7.43 11.37 38.92
N VAL A 808 -6.93 10.33 38.24
CA VAL A 808 -7.34 9.96 36.87
C VAL A 808 -8.75 9.38 36.86
N ASP A 809 -9.10 8.54 37.84
CA ASP A 809 -10.45 7.96 37.94
C ASP A 809 -11.50 9.04 38.20
N GLU A 810 -11.20 10.04 39.04
CA GLU A 810 -12.05 11.21 39.26
C GLU A 810 -12.25 12.03 37.97
N LEU A 811 -11.18 12.27 37.21
CA LEU A 811 -11.25 12.95 35.91
C LEU A 811 -12.11 12.19 34.90
N LEU A 812 -11.98 10.86 34.86
CA LEU A 812 -12.79 10.00 33.99
C LEU A 812 -14.26 10.02 34.40
N ASN A 813 -14.55 10.10 35.70
CA ASN A 813 -15.92 10.19 36.19
C ASN A 813 -16.58 11.53 35.83
N LEU A 814 -15.86 12.64 35.97
CA LEU A 814 -16.33 13.96 35.51
C LEU A 814 -16.61 13.98 33.99
N LYS A 815 -15.73 13.37 33.18
CA LYS A 815 -15.93 13.28 31.73
C LYS A 815 -17.10 12.40 31.31
N LYS A 816 -17.46 11.39 32.10
CA LYS A 816 -18.64 10.54 31.85
C LYS A 816 -19.97 11.26 32.06
N GLN A 817 -19.98 12.44 32.68
CA GLN A 817 -21.18 13.27 32.84
C GLN A 817 -21.45 14.15 31.59
N LEU A 818 -20.49 14.22 30.65
CA LEU A 818 -20.58 14.96 29.38
C LEU A 818 -21.45 14.33 28.26
N PRO A 819 -21.58 12.99 28.10
CA PRO A 819 -22.31 12.36 26.98
C PRO A 819 -23.82 12.64 26.94
N VAL A 820 -24.43 13.00 28.07
CA VAL A 820 -25.84 13.44 28.16
C VAL A 820 -26.11 14.72 27.34
N ARG A 821 -25.03 15.43 26.94
CA ARG A 821 -25.06 16.78 26.38
C ARG A 821 -25.09 16.85 24.85
N ILE A 822 -24.57 15.86 24.13
CA ILE A 822 -24.62 15.84 22.66
C ILE A 822 -26.07 15.61 22.19
N GLU A 823 -26.78 14.72 22.87
CA GLU A 823 -28.18 14.42 22.57
C GLU A 823 -29.11 15.59 22.94
N ALA A 824 -28.84 16.30 24.05
CA ALA A 824 -29.61 17.48 24.45
C ALA A 824 -29.38 18.70 23.53
N LEU A 825 -28.14 18.94 23.09
CA LEU A 825 -27.82 20.03 22.13
C LEU A 825 -28.37 19.73 20.72
N GLN A 826 -28.35 18.47 20.29
CA GLN A 826 -28.97 18.05 19.03
C GLN A 826 -30.49 18.18 19.06
N ALA A 827 -31.13 17.89 20.20
CA ALA A 827 -32.57 18.10 20.38
C ALA A 827 -32.96 19.59 20.40
N LEU A 828 -32.16 20.46 21.04
CA LEU A 828 -32.37 21.91 21.04
C LEU A 828 -32.16 22.53 19.65
N ALA A 829 -31.17 22.07 18.90
CA ALA A 829 -30.92 22.51 17.52
C ALA A 829 -32.04 22.06 16.57
N ALA A 830 -32.57 20.85 16.74
CA ALA A 830 -33.71 20.36 15.96
C ALA A 830 -35.01 21.12 16.28
N ALA A 831 -35.26 21.45 17.55
CA ALA A 831 -36.42 22.25 17.97
C ALA A 831 -36.34 23.71 17.47
N ALA A 832 -35.15 24.31 17.49
CA ALA A 832 -34.93 25.66 16.94
C ALA A 832 -35.09 25.70 15.41
N SER A 833 -34.68 24.64 14.70
CA SER A 833 -34.89 24.51 13.26
C SER A 833 -36.37 24.36 12.90
N ALA A 834 -37.14 23.57 13.68
CA ALA A 834 -38.58 23.40 13.46
C ALA A 834 -39.41 24.65 13.81
N ALA A 835 -38.96 25.47 14.76
CA ALA A 835 -39.59 26.75 15.09
C ALA A 835 -39.33 27.82 14.01
N ALA A 836 -38.18 27.77 13.33
CA ALA A 836 -37.83 28.69 12.25
C ALA A 836 -38.61 28.43 10.95
N GLU A 837 -38.98 27.18 10.65
CA GLU A 837 -39.76 26.82 9.44
C GLU A 837 -41.25 27.20 9.55
N ASN A 838 -41.80 27.37 10.75
CA ASN A 838 -43.19 27.80 10.96
C ASN A 838 -43.39 29.33 10.97
N PHE A 839 -42.32 30.13 10.78
CA PHE A 839 -42.39 31.59 10.75
C PHE A 839 -42.15 32.21 9.36
N SER A 840 -42.14 31.41 8.28
CA SER A 840 -42.14 31.93 6.90
C SER A 840 -43.21 31.29 6.00
N LEU A 841 -44.46 31.31 6.46
CA LEU A 841 -45.65 31.36 5.61
C LEU A 841 -46.33 32.71 5.78
#